data_AF-A0A949TCW6-F1
#
_entry.id   AF-A0A949TCW6-F1
#
_cell.length_a   1.000
_cell.length_b   1.000
_cell.length_c   1.000
_cell.angle_alpha   90.00
_cell.angle_beta   90.00
_cell.angle_gamma   90.00
#
_symmetry.space_group_name_H-M   'P 1'
#
loop_
_entity.id
_entity.type
_entity.pdbx_description
1 polymer ?
#
loop_
_entity_poly.entity_id
_entity_poly.type
_entity_poly.pdbx_seq_one_letter_code
_entity_poly.pdbx_strand_id
1 'polypeptide(L)'
;MKRLLSGILLTSGLWVLTSNLSSRAETLVVKKSQEQGELFYNYDGKKIHLEQRNDVIAVAFKPEATQNTNVPLYIKLQQDFRRNRDTKVEIEPLNKHYALMKLASDSSNSTVMQLRLSQKAYVDKTFPVFSRRKYSEEIILPNEIIVSFEEQISPFEKQVILNRHKLEIIRPLRFSKNRYVVKSTSTSGTDILKVANRIYQVRGVKSATPNFILLRNKDVARKAKEAIDRLKKSQIKSKLDFQSNLLLRQWHLQSNPLRVCLTKFTDDVDKCLSKALYKKSGLSLPNTGIRATEAWRNSKAGKGVVVAVLDSLIQWNHPDLVNNVYKSGDIKDKRRGEINGWDFADDDADTKMSQKEFSTFGSIFQDSYRLSDDSLLEKYGGIPLVRKLLRYKPQIGLSRKDIVAILRDYLRYEVTGLFHGTFVAGVIAANSPEINGLSGVAPQASILPVNIGKTLFHPLYGFEQSIEMSDVLEGIDYAVARGADVINMSFGGFLPTAEVKNSIIRAQNKNPNIVFVAAAGNETDLEVSFPAAVKGVIAVGATNINGYRAPYSNFGNGLTVVAPGGDSSTKIGLRGAILTTGGTGTDNFWRGILIQPKSPWGSSFDNRGKYVRVEGTSFSSPVVAGIIALMKGEDPQRRLSRKDIIAILKRTASYDALSVPNREKEVYKFLLLSGNIPDGVSIEQYFFGNGLVNAHTAVKEVQRQLRKYGK
;
A
#
# COMPACT_ATOMS: atom_id res chain seq x y z
N MET A 1 11.63 -4.66 70.94
CA MET A 1 11.72 -5.66 69.84
C MET A 1 12.24 -4.93 68.60
N LYS A 2 13.55 -4.64 68.56
CA LYS A 2 14.63 -5.27 67.74
C LYS A 2 14.39 -5.08 66.21
N ARG A 3 15.14 -4.30 65.42
CA ARG A 3 16.45 -3.57 65.51
C ARG A 3 16.45 -2.45 64.44
N LEU A 4 16.74 -1.17 64.77
CA LEU A 4 18.04 -0.45 64.73
C LEU A 4 18.65 -0.28 63.31
N LEU A 5 18.60 0.93 62.72
CA LEU A 5 19.67 1.97 62.66
C LEU A 5 20.84 1.57 61.73
N SER A 6 21.26 2.35 60.72
CA SER A 6 22.02 3.63 60.81
C SER A 6 22.12 4.20 59.37
N GLY A 7 21.89 5.49 59.05
CA GLY A 7 22.70 6.67 59.40
C GLY A 7 23.89 6.79 58.42
N ILE A 8 24.16 7.89 57.67
CA ILE A 8 24.31 9.27 58.14
C ILE A 8 24.61 10.27 56.97
N LEU A 9 23.96 11.45 57.06
CA LEU A 9 24.30 12.87 56.76
C LEU A 9 25.03 13.27 55.44
N LEU A 10 24.51 14.18 54.59
CA LEU A 10 24.29 15.65 54.72
C LEU A 10 25.54 16.45 55.14
N THR A 11 26.05 17.32 54.26
CA THR A 11 26.27 18.76 54.53
C THR A 11 26.76 19.52 53.29
N SER A 12 26.40 20.79 53.28
CA SER A 12 26.53 21.86 52.29
C SER A 12 27.93 22.49 52.16
N GLY A 13 28.19 23.15 51.03
CA GLY A 13 29.25 24.16 50.92
C GLY A 13 29.28 24.85 49.55
N LEU A 14 28.77 26.08 49.47
CA LEU A 14 29.01 27.04 48.37
C LEU A 14 30.46 27.55 48.45
N TRP A 15 31.19 27.58 47.34
CA TRP A 15 32.25 28.56 47.05
C TRP A 15 32.16 28.97 45.58
N VAL A 16 32.40 30.25 45.33
CA VAL A 16 32.11 31.00 44.10
C VAL A 16 33.42 31.51 43.50
N LEU A 17 33.53 31.43 42.16
CA LEU A 17 34.44 32.14 41.22
C LEU A 17 35.95 31.84 41.35
N THR A 18 36.67 31.42 40.32
CA THR A 18 36.83 32.06 39.00
C THR A 18 37.43 31.08 37.97
N SER A 19 37.14 31.37 36.69
CA SER A 19 37.89 31.06 35.44
C SER A 19 37.07 30.34 34.35
N ASN A 20 36.33 31.17 33.63
CA ASN A 20 36.30 31.30 32.18
C ASN A 20 36.73 30.12 31.27
N LEU A 21 35.84 29.86 30.29
CA LEU A 21 36.17 29.57 28.89
C LEU A 21 36.76 28.18 28.57
N SER A 22 35.98 27.10 28.73
CA SER A 22 36.16 25.91 27.86
C SER A 22 34.89 25.11 27.52
N SER A 23 33.83 25.17 28.34
CA SER A 23 32.70 24.23 28.18
C SER A 23 31.68 24.56 27.09
N ARG A 24 31.72 25.75 26.47
CA ARG A 24 30.87 26.09 25.29
C ARG A 24 31.48 25.64 23.96
N ALA A 25 32.79 25.40 23.90
CA ALA A 25 33.43 24.85 22.71
C ALA A 25 33.21 23.34 22.62
N GLU A 26 33.23 22.61 23.75
CA GLU A 26 33.07 21.16 23.74
C GLU A 26 31.62 20.71 23.44
N THR A 27 30.59 21.48 23.81
CA THR A 27 29.21 21.16 23.38
C THR A 27 28.95 21.46 21.91
N LEU A 28 29.70 22.38 21.30
CA LEU A 28 29.66 22.64 19.85
C LEU A 28 30.50 21.65 19.06
N VAL A 29 31.59 21.11 19.64
CA VAL A 29 32.45 20.10 19.02
C VAL A 29 31.82 18.70 19.07
N VAL A 30 31.12 18.34 20.16
CA VAL A 30 30.38 17.07 20.25
C VAL A 30 29.13 17.05 19.35
N LYS A 31 28.51 18.21 19.06
CA LYS A 31 27.46 18.32 18.03
C LYS A 31 28.00 18.32 16.60
N LYS A 32 29.25 18.74 16.38
CA LYS A 32 29.90 18.72 15.05
C LYS A 32 30.50 17.35 14.69
N SER A 33 30.88 16.52 15.67
CA SER A 33 31.47 15.21 15.41
C SER A 33 30.45 14.12 15.10
N GLN A 34 29.16 14.32 15.39
CA GLN A 34 28.09 13.37 15.05
C GLN A 34 27.61 13.47 13.59
N GLU A 35 27.93 14.54 12.86
CA GLU A 35 27.47 14.69 11.45
C GLU A 35 28.32 13.91 10.43
N GLN A 36 29.53 13.47 10.81
CA GLN A 36 30.39 12.64 9.96
C GLN A 36 29.97 11.16 10.04
N GLY A 37 28.91 10.79 9.31
CA GLY A 37 28.48 9.40 9.16
C GLY A 37 26.98 9.20 9.06
N GLU A 38 26.16 10.23 9.30
CA GLU A 38 24.71 10.12 9.23
C GLU A 38 24.24 9.94 7.78
N LEU A 39 23.47 8.88 7.53
CA LEU A 39 22.81 8.62 6.25
C LEU A 39 21.39 9.17 6.31
N PHE A 40 21.15 10.29 5.64
CA PHE A 40 19.85 10.94 5.61
C PHE A 40 19.60 11.65 4.28
N TYR A 41 18.32 11.90 4.00
CA TYR A 41 17.91 12.86 2.98
C TYR A 41 16.99 13.93 3.60
N ASN A 42 16.95 15.10 2.97
CA ASN A 42 16.12 16.21 3.43
C ASN A 42 14.68 16.06 2.92
N TYR A 43 13.72 16.18 3.83
CA TYR A 43 12.30 16.28 3.53
C TYR A 43 11.68 17.36 4.42
N ASP A 44 11.15 18.42 3.80
CA ASP A 44 10.40 19.48 4.50
C ASP A 44 11.19 20.14 5.65
N GLY A 45 12.49 20.36 5.44
CA GLY A 45 13.39 20.92 6.46
C GLY A 45 13.78 19.93 7.57
N LYS A 46 13.32 18.67 7.50
CA LYS A 46 13.69 17.60 8.42
C LYS A 46 14.68 16.63 7.77
N LYS A 47 15.59 16.08 8.57
CA LYS A 47 16.46 14.97 8.17
C LYS A 47 15.68 13.66 8.33
N ILE A 48 15.53 12.89 7.26
CA ILE A 48 14.99 11.53 7.30
C ILE A 48 16.16 10.56 7.36
N HIS A 49 16.37 9.97 8.53
CA HIS A 49 17.47 9.03 8.77
C HIS A 49 17.18 7.66 8.15
N LEU A 50 18.22 7.07 7.58
CA LEU A 50 18.23 5.74 6.98
C LEU A 50 19.30 4.88 7.66
N GLU A 51 18.99 3.62 7.92
CA GLU A 51 19.93 2.64 8.47
C GLU A 51 20.41 1.75 7.32
N GLN A 52 21.70 1.80 6.99
CA GLN A 52 22.26 0.97 5.93
C GLN A 52 22.35 -0.49 6.37
N ARG A 53 21.87 -1.39 5.51
CA ARG A 53 22.01 -2.84 5.63
C ARG A 53 23.37 -3.25 5.04
N ASN A 54 24.33 -3.55 5.91
CA ASN A 54 25.66 -4.00 5.47
C ASN A 54 25.67 -5.49 5.07
N ASP A 55 24.63 -6.22 5.43
CA ASP A 55 24.39 -7.62 5.11
C ASP A 55 23.59 -7.82 3.81
N VAL A 56 23.23 -6.75 3.09
CA VAL A 56 22.47 -6.84 1.83
C VAL A 56 23.03 -5.86 0.79
N ILE A 57 23.24 -6.34 -0.43
CA ILE A 57 23.66 -5.55 -1.59
C ILE A 57 22.61 -5.73 -2.69
N ALA A 58 22.06 -4.65 -3.23
CA ALA A 58 21.26 -4.73 -4.44
C ALA A 58 22.18 -4.77 -5.67
N VAL A 59 21.87 -5.62 -6.63
CA VAL A 59 22.65 -5.85 -7.86
C VAL A 59 21.73 -5.54 -9.03
N ALA A 60 22.11 -4.57 -9.85
CA ALA A 60 21.45 -4.30 -11.12
C ALA A 60 22.19 -4.98 -12.27
N PHE A 61 21.42 -5.51 -13.21
CA PHE A 61 21.92 -6.22 -14.37
C PHE A 61 21.83 -5.36 -15.64
N LYS A 62 22.76 -5.59 -16.58
CA LYS A 62 22.75 -4.88 -17.87
C LYS A 62 21.55 -5.28 -18.73
N PRO A 63 20.81 -4.32 -19.33
CA PRO A 63 19.64 -4.61 -20.16
C PRO A 63 19.91 -5.60 -21.31
N GLU A 64 21.01 -5.43 -22.07
CA GLU A 64 21.36 -6.30 -23.20
C GLU A 64 21.65 -7.74 -22.75
N ALA A 65 22.23 -7.90 -21.56
CA ALA A 65 22.50 -9.22 -20.99
C ALA A 65 21.22 -9.95 -20.59
N THR A 66 20.14 -9.22 -20.28
CA THR A 66 18.83 -9.84 -19.96
C THR A 66 18.11 -10.37 -21.19
N GLN A 67 18.43 -9.87 -22.40
CA GLN A 67 17.80 -10.28 -23.66
C GLN A 67 18.51 -11.49 -24.29
N ASN A 68 19.80 -11.67 -24.04
CA ASN A 68 20.65 -12.66 -24.73
C ASN A 68 20.85 -13.99 -23.97
N THR A 69 20.13 -14.24 -22.87
CA THR A 69 20.34 -15.45 -22.07
C THR A 69 19.05 -16.20 -21.77
N ASN A 70 19.02 -17.50 -22.10
CA ASN A 70 17.94 -18.42 -21.69
C ASN A 70 17.89 -18.67 -20.17
N VAL A 71 18.92 -18.24 -19.44
CA VAL A 71 19.02 -18.36 -17.97
C VAL A 71 18.93 -16.97 -17.35
N PRO A 72 17.99 -16.70 -16.42
CA PRO A 72 17.91 -15.42 -15.71
C PRO A 72 19.24 -15.03 -15.04
N LEU A 73 19.61 -13.74 -15.13
CA LEU A 73 20.94 -13.27 -14.70
C LEU A 73 21.20 -13.43 -13.20
N TYR A 74 20.18 -13.40 -12.35
CA TYR A 74 20.34 -13.69 -10.93
C TYR A 74 20.72 -15.16 -10.67
N ILE A 75 20.27 -16.12 -11.51
CA ILE A 75 20.69 -17.53 -11.43
C ILE A 75 22.16 -17.64 -11.82
N LYS A 76 22.55 -16.97 -12.91
CA LYS A 76 23.96 -16.90 -13.33
C LYS A 76 24.84 -16.35 -12.21
N LEU A 77 24.37 -15.29 -11.53
CA LEU A 77 25.04 -14.73 -10.37
C LEU A 77 25.16 -15.75 -9.23
N GLN A 78 24.08 -16.45 -8.90
CA GLN A 78 24.09 -17.46 -7.84
C GLN A 78 25.07 -18.61 -8.16
N GLN A 79 25.15 -19.04 -9.43
CA GLN A 79 26.07 -20.07 -9.89
C GLN A 79 27.53 -19.65 -9.78
N ASP A 80 27.84 -18.41 -10.17
CA ASP A 80 29.19 -17.84 -10.09
C ASP A 80 29.74 -17.84 -8.65
N PHE A 81 28.91 -17.51 -7.66
CA PHE A 81 29.34 -17.51 -6.25
C PHE A 81 29.33 -18.90 -5.60
N ARG A 82 28.49 -19.83 -6.08
CA ARG A 82 28.55 -21.24 -5.66
C ARG A 82 29.84 -21.93 -6.12
N ARG A 83 30.29 -21.68 -7.36
CA ARG A 83 31.52 -22.26 -7.92
C ARG A 83 32.77 -21.85 -7.15
N ASN A 84 32.79 -20.64 -6.59
CA ASN A 84 33.90 -20.12 -5.80
C ASN A 84 33.91 -20.59 -4.33
N ARG A 85 33.07 -21.57 -3.95
CA ARG A 85 32.85 -22.03 -2.56
C ARG A 85 32.42 -20.93 -1.57
N ASP A 86 31.86 -19.82 -2.07
CA ASP A 86 31.24 -18.78 -1.25
C ASP A 86 29.82 -19.23 -0.85
N THR A 87 29.73 -20.24 0.04
CA THR A 87 28.46 -20.84 0.50
C THR A 87 27.63 -19.91 1.40
N LYS A 88 28.13 -18.69 1.66
CA LYS A 88 27.59 -17.73 2.62
C LYS A 88 26.79 -16.59 1.98
N VAL A 89 26.49 -16.70 0.68
CA VAL A 89 25.79 -15.68 -0.10
C VAL A 89 24.46 -16.23 -0.65
N GLU A 90 23.37 -15.53 -0.36
CA GLU A 90 22.02 -15.85 -0.82
C GLU A 90 21.54 -14.76 -1.81
N ILE A 91 21.10 -15.14 -3.01
CA ILE A 91 20.73 -14.17 -4.06
C ILE A 91 19.23 -14.24 -4.34
N GLU A 92 18.48 -13.28 -3.81
CA GLU A 92 17.04 -13.13 -4.01
C GLU A 92 16.77 -12.26 -5.25
N PRO A 93 16.01 -12.70 -6.26
CA PRO A 93 15.69 -11.84 -7.39
C PRO A 93 14.59 -10.85 -7.02
N LEU A 94 14.69 -9.60 -7.46
CA LEU A 94 13.68 -8.57 -7.19
C LEU A 94 12.77 -8.31 -8.39
N ASN A 95 13.38 -8.13 -9.56
CA ASN A 95 12.68 -8.07 -10.85
C ASN A 95 13.68 -8.45 -11.97
N LYS A 96 13.29 -8.26 -13.23
CA LYS A 96 14.14 -8.59 -14.40
C LYS A 96 15.48 -7.83 -14.42
N HIS A 97 15.57 -6.71 -13.72
CA HIS A 97 16.74 -5.82 -13.68
C HIS A 97 17.51 -5.87 -12.37
N TYR A 98 16.92 -6.31 -11.25
CA TYR A 98 17.54 -6.25 -9.93
C TYR A 98 17.49 -7.60 -9.19
N ALA A 99 18.51 -7.85 -8.37
CA ALA A 99 18.53 -8.89 -7.34
C ALA A 99 19.11 -8.34 -6.03
N LEU A 100 18.76 -8.94 -4.90
CA LEU A 100 19.35 -8.70 -3.59
C LEU A 100 20.32 -9.83 -3.26
N MET A 101 21.57 -9.49 -3.00
CA MET A 101 22.58 -10.37 -2.46
C MET A 101 22.63 -10.20 -0.94
N LYS A 102 22.20 -11.22 -0.20
CA LYS A 102 22.31 -11.30 1.26
C LYS A 102 23.61 -12.00 1.67
N LEU A 103 24.32 -11.40 2.60
CA LEU A 103 25.62 -11.82 3.11
C LEU A 103 25.45 -12.38 4.52
N ALA A 104 26.18 -13.45 4.87
CA ALA A 104 26.23 -13.94 6.24
C ALA A 104 26.93 -12.93 7.17
N SER A 105 26.38 -12.75 8.38
CA SER A 105 26.78 -11.74 9.36
C SER A 105 28.25 -11.76 9.77
N ASP A 106 28.93 -12.90 9.63
CA ASP A 106 30.19 -13.16 10.35
C ASP A 106 31.43 -13.23 9.44
N SER A 107 31.35 -12.96 8.12
CA SER A 107 32.52 -13.26 7.25
C SER A 107 32.64 -12.55 5.89
N SER A 108 31.74 -11.65 5.51
CA SER A 108 31.79 -11.04 4.17
C SER A 108 31.86 -9.52 4.26
N ASN A 109 33.04 -8.95 4.02
CA ASN A 109 33.20 -7.51 3.84
C ASN A 109 32.40 -7.10 2.57
N SER A 110 31.32 -6.35 2.76
CA SER A 110 30.41 -5.93 1.69
C SER A 110 31.14 -5.18 0.57
N THR A 111 32.19 -4.42 0.89
CA THR A 111 33.05 -3.72 -0.07
C THR A 111 33.78 -4.70 -0.99
N VAL A 112 34.33 -5.79 -0.44
CA VAL A 112 35.01 -6.83 -1.25
C VAL A 112 34.02 -7.52 -2.16
N MET A 113 32.80 -7.79 -1.69
CA MET A 113 31.76 -8.40 -2.52
C MET A 113 31.30 -7.47 -3.64
N GLN A 114 31.16 -6.17 -3.37
CA GLN A 114 30.84 -5.19 -4.41
C GLN A 114 31.91 -5.13 -5.51
N LEU A 115 33.21 -5.22 -5.16
CA LEU A 115 34.30 -5.29 -6.13
C LEU A 115 34.25 -6.57 -6.98
N ARG A 116 33.94 -7.72 -6.39
CA ARG A 116 33.75 -8.97 -7.14
C ARG A 116 32.56 -8.90 -8.08
N LEU A 117 31.48 -8.24 -7.66
CA LEU A 117 30.29 -8.04 -8.47
C LEU A 117 30.55 -7.13 -9.66
N SER A 118 31.29 -6.04 -9.48
CA SER A 118 31.59 -5.09 -10.57
C SER A 118 32.46 -5.69 -11.69
N GLN A 119 33.21 -6.76 -11.41
CA GLN A 119 33.99 -7.49 -12.40
C GLN A 119 33.14 -8.43 -13.29
N LYS A 120 31.87 -8.66 -12.96
CA LYS A 120 30.98 -9.54 -13.74
C LYS A 120 30.43 -8.78 -14.94
N ALA A 121 30.71 -9.27 -16.16
CA ALA A 121 30.33 -8.59 -17.41
C ALA A 121 28.82 -8.28 -17.56
N TYR A 122 27.95 -9.05 -16.91
CA TYR A 122 26.48 -8.93 -16.96
C TYR A 122 25.89 -8.13 -15.79
N VAL A 123 26.71 -7.77 -14.79
CA VAL A 123 26.33 -6.83 -13.73
C VAL A 123 26.56 -5.42 -14.26
N ASP A 124 25.57 -4.56 -14.12
CA ASP A 124 25.70 -3.13 -14.43
C ASP A 124 26.30 -2.41 -13.22
N LYS A 125 25.57 -2.44 -12.09
CA LYS A 125 25.93 -1.72 -10.86
C LYS A 125 25.48 -2.45 -9.61
N THR A 126 26.06 -2.06 -8.47
CA THR A 126 25.57 -2.43 -7.15
C THR A 126 25.03 -1.20 -6.42
N PHE A 127 24.03 -1.41 -5.57
CA PHE A 127 23.35 -0.36 -4.83
C PHE A 127 23.26 -0.71 -3.34
N PRO A 128 23.43 0.28 -2.45
CA PRO A 128 23.20 0.09 -1.03
C PRO A 128 21.72 -0.13 -0.75
N VAL A 129 21.46 -0.96 0.26
CA VAL A 129 20.12 -1.26 0.77
C VAL A 129 19.99 -0.64 2.16
N PHE A 130 18.83 -0.10 2.46
CA PHE A 130 18.51 0.58 3.70
C PHE A 130 17.24 0.02 4.34
N SER A 131 17.07 0.32 5.62
CA SER A 131 15.83 0.18 6.37
C SER A 131 15.55 1.47 7.15
N ARG A 132 14.30 1.67 7.57
CA ARG A 132 13.96 2.68 8.59
C ARG A 132 13.94 2.06 9.97
N ARG A 133 14.30 2.87 10.97
CA ARG A 133 14.14 2.52 12.38
C ARG A 133 12.68 2.15 12.65
N LYS A 134 12.44 0.95 13.22
CA LYS A 134 11.14 0.28 13.48
C LYS A 134 10.50 -0.51 12.32
N TYR A 135 10.98 -0.39 11.08
CA TYR A 135 10.39 -1.09 9.94
C TYR A 135 11.36 -2.12 9.35
N SER A 136 10.88 -3.33 9.10
CA SER A 136 11.64 -4.40 8.45
C SER A 136 11.57 -4.36 6.92
N GLU A 137 11.48 -3.15 6.35
CA GLU A 137 11.46 -2.95 4.91
C GLU A 137 12.87 -2.87 4.33
N GLU A 138 12.99 -3.18 3.03
CA GLU A 138 14.21 -3.03 2.26
C GLU A 138 14.01 -1.86 1.29
N ILE A 139 14.91 -0.87 1.34
CA ILE A 139 14.91 0.32 0.49
C ILE A 139 16.18 0.28 -0.34
N ILE A 140 16.06 0.16 -1.66
CA ILE A 140 17.21 0.28 -2.55
C ILE A 140 17.43 1.75 -2.87
N LEU A 141 18.70 2.17 -2.85
CA LEU A 141 19.13 3.50 -3.25
C LEU A 141 19.91 3.42 -4.57
N PRO A 142 19.24 3.55 -5.73
CA PRO A 142 19.90 3.73 -7.02
C PRO A 142 20.77 4.99 -7.04
N ASN A 143 21.69 5.07 -8.00
CA ASN A 143 22.49 6.27 -8.23
C ASN A 143 21.71 7.35 -9.01
N GLU A 144 20.46 7.58 -8.62
CA GLU A 144 19.48 8.38 -9.32
C GLU A 144 18.80 9.35 -8.35
N ILE A 145 18.56 10.57 -8.83
CA ILE A 145 17.86 11.63 -8.12
C ILE A 145 16.72 12.11 -9.02
N ILE A 146 15.54 12.28 -8.43
CA ILE A 146 14.46 13.00 -9.07
C ILE A 146 14.64 14.47 -8.73
N VAL A 147 14.93 15.32 -9.72
CA VAL A 147 15.13 16.75 -9.53
C VAL A 147 13.98 17.52 -10.17
N SER A 148 13.38 18.44 -9.40
CA SER A 148 12.41 19.41 -9.88
C SER A 148 13.01 20.80 -9.87
N PHE A 149 12.99 21.49 -11.02
CA PHE A 149 13.39 22.88 -11.14
C PHE A 149 12.18 23.83 -11.05
N GLU A 150 12.44 25.08 -10.67
CA GLU A 150 11.44 26.15 -10.72
C GLU A 150 10.98 26.42 -12.17
N GLU A 151 9.77 26.98 -12.36
CA GLU A 151 9.15 27.09 -13.68
C GLU A 151 9.94 28.01 -14.63
N GLN A 152 10.55 29.06 -14.07
CA GLN A 152 11.27 30.12 -14.78
C GLN A 152 12.73 29.79 -15.13
N ILE A 153 13.28 28.67 -14.64
CA ILE A 153 14.68 28.30 -14.92
C ILE A 153 14.82 27.89 -16.38
N SER A 154 15.76 28.51 -17.09
CA SER A 154 16.05 28.23 -18.50
C SER A 154 16.71 26.85 -18.69
N PRO A 155 16.61 26.23 -19.88
CA PRO A 155 17.31 24.98 -20.17
C PRO A 155 18.84 25.07 -19.94
N PHE A 156 19.45 26.22 -20.27
CA PHE A 156 20.87 26.46 -20.06
C PHE A 156 21.23 26.47 -18.56
N GLU A 157 20.47 27.20 -17.74
CA GLU A 157 20.70 27.23 -16.29
C GLU A 157 20.53 25.85 -15.65
N LYS A 158 19.53 25.05 -16.09
CA LYS A 158 19.39 23.65 -15.64
C LYS A 158 20.65 22.86 -15.94
N GLN A 159 21.15 22.95 -17.17
CA GLN A 159 22.35 22.23 -17.58
C GLN A 159 23.58 22.68 -16.77
N VAL A 160 23.72 23.99 -16.50
CA VAL A 160 24.79 24.53 -15.66
C VAL A 160 24.70 23.98 -14.23
N ILE A 161 23.51 23.98 -13.62
CA ILE A 161 23.29 23.42 -12.28
C ILE A 161 23.67 21.93 -12.29
N LEU A 162 23.14 21.14 -13.22
CA LEU A 162 23.42 19.71 -13.30
C LEU A 162 24.91 19.42 -13.51
N ASN A 163 25.55 20.11 -14.46
CA ASN A 163 26.99 19.94 -14.73
C ASN A 163 27.85 20.30 -13.52
N ARG A 164 27.54 21.40 -12.81
CA ARG A 164 28.27 21.82 -11.61
C ARG A 164 28.19 20.78 -10.49
N HIS A 165 27.07 20.07 -10.42
CA HIS A 165 26.85 18.98 -9.47
C HIS A 165 27.19 17.60 -10.02
N LYS A 166 27.80 17.52 -11.22
CA LYS A 166 28.21 16.28 -11.89
C LYS A 166 27.03 15.30 -12.07
N LEU A 167 25.91 15.85 -12.52
CA LEU A 167 24.67 15.12 -12.80
C LEU A 167 24.38 15.18 -14.29
N GLU A 168 23.87 14.07 -14.83
CA GLU A 168 23.38 13.98 -16.20
C GLU A 168 21.90 13.57 -16.21
N ILE A 169 21.15 14.04 -17.20
CA ILE A 169 19.74 13.68 -17.36
C ILE A 169 19.66 12.26 -17.90
N ILE A 170 18.95 11.37 -17.19
CA ILE A 170 18.55 10.06 -17.72
C ILE A 170 17.34 10.26 -18.62
N ARG A 171 16.28 10.89 -18.07
CA ARG A 171 15.03 11.13 -18.78
C ARG A 171 14.20 12.23 -18.12
N PRO A 172 13.40 12.99 -18.88
CA PRO A 172 12.37 13.85 -18.30
C PRO A 172 11.20 13.01 -17.76
N LEU A 173 10.47 13.55 -16.77
CA LEU A 173 9.17 13.00 -16.37
C LEU A 173 8.08 13.59 -17.26
N ARG A 174 7.37 12.74 -18.01
CA ARG A 174 6.55 13.16 -19.15
C ARG A 174 5.42 14.12 -18.79
N PHE A 175 4.74 13.89 -17.68
CA PHE A 175 3.53 14.62 -17.29
C PHE A 175 3.80 15.84 -16.39
N SER A 176 5.07 16.14 -16.09
CA SER A 176 5.45 17.32 -15.35
C SER A 176 6.63 18.03 -15.99
N LYS A 177 6.41 19.29 -16.36
CA LYS A 177 7.49 20.17 -16.84
C LYS A 177 8.58 20.33 -15.77
N ASN A 178 9.81 20.55 -16.23
CA ASN A 178 10.97 20.86 -15.40
C ASN A 178 11.32 19.78 -14.35
N ARG A 179 10.98 18.52 -14.63
CA ARG A 179 11.32 17.38 -13.77
C ARG A 179 12.07 16.32 -14.54
N TYR A 180 13.10 15.79 -13.90
CA TYR A 180 14.03 14.85 -14.53
C TYR A 180 14.47 13.80 -13.53
N VAL A 181 14.60 12.58 -14.00
CA VAL A 181 15.48 11.60 -13.35
C VAL A 181 16.89 11.88 -13.85
N VAL A 182 17.80 12.13 -12.92
CA VAL A 182 19.21 12.40 -13.20
C VAL A 182 20.09 11.38 -12.51
N LYS A 183 21.26 11.08 -13.07
CA LYS A 183 22.27 10.21 -12.44
C LYS A 183 23.56 10.97 -12.15
N SER A 184 24.26 10.58 -11.09
CA SER A 184 25.60 11.10 -10.79
C SER A 184 26.64 10.44 -11.69
N THR A 185 27.52 11.27 -12.26
CA THR A 185 28.65 10.82 -13.09
C THR A 185 29.95 10.64 -12.30
N SER A 186 29.97 11.04 -11.03
CA SER A 186 31.21 11.09 -10.23
C SER A 186 31.14 10.41 -8.87
N THR A 187 29.93 10.12 -8.40
CA THR A 187 29.70 9.48 -7.10
C THR A 187 28.73 8.33 -7.28
N SER A 188 28.78 7.37 -6.36
CA SER A 188 27.86 6.24 -6.28
C SER A 188 27.67 5.84 -4.82
N GLY A 189 26.86 4.81 -4.57
CA GLY A 189 26.61 4.33 -3.21
C GLY A 189 25.90 5.38 -2.36
N THR A 190 26.27 5.48 -1.09
CA THR A 190 25.58 6.34 -0.12
C THR A 190 25.84 7.83 -0.33
N ASP A 191 26.90 8.20 -1.05
CA ASP A 191 27.24 9.61 -1.32
C ASP A 191 26.21 10.31 -2.22
N ILE A 192 25.37 9.56 -2.94
CA ILE A 192 24.26 10.14 -3.70
C ILE A 192 23.27 10.91 -2.79
N LEU A 193 23.14 10.52 -1.52
CA LEU A 193 22.34 11.25 -0.53
C LEU A 193 22.90 12.65 -0.30
N LYS A 194 24.23 12.79 -0.23
CA LYS A 194 24.90 14.09 -0.08
C LYS A 194 24.72 14.93 -1.34
N VAL A 195 24.77 14.33 -2.53
CA VAL A 195 24.50 15.02 -3.79
C VAL A 195 23.08 15.56 -3.82
N ALA A 196 22.07 14.72 -3.49
CA ALA A 196 20.67 15.12 -3.40
C ALA A 196 20.47 16.26 -2.39
N ASN A 197 21.05 16.14 -1.20
CA ASN A 197 20.98 17.17 -0.17
C ASN A 197 21.63 18.50 -0.60
N ARG A 198 22.74 18.46 -1.36
CA ARG A 198 23.40 19.68 -1.88
C ARG A 198 22.59 20.35 -2.98
N ILE A 199 22.14 19.60 -3.98
CA ILE A 199 21.38 20.18 -5.10
C ILE A 199 20.02 20.72 -4.63
N TYR A 200 19.42 20.11 -3.60
CA TYR A 200 18.21 20.64 -2.96
C TYR A 200 18.36 22.09 -2.44
N GLN A 201 19.57 22.51 -2.07
CA GLN A 201 19.85 23.86 -1.56
C GLN A 201 20.18 24.88 -2.67
N VAL A 202 20.19 24.47 -3.94
CA VAL A 202 20.55 25.33 -5.07
C VAL A 202 19.34 26.18 -5.47
N ARG A 203 19.57 27.49 -5.62
CA ARG A 203 18.55 28.41 -6.15
C ARG A 203 18.07 27.93 -7.52
N GLY A 204 16.75 27.88 -7.73
CA GLY A 204 16.16 27.33 -8.95
C GLY A 204 15.83 25.84 -8.88
N VAL A 205 16.27 25.13 -7.83
CA VAL A 205 15.87 23.74 -7.56
C VAL A 205 14.78 23.75 -6.50
N LYS A 206 13.60 23.24 -6.88
CA LYS A 206 12.43 23.14 -6.00
C LYS A 206 12.48 21.91 -5.09
N SER A 207 13.00 20.81 -5.60
CA SER A 207 13.19 19.59 -4.83
C SER A 207 14.24 18.68 -5.48
N ALA A 208 14.91 17.88 -4.66
CA ALA A 208 15.79 16.82 -5.13
C ALA A 208 15.81 15.67 -4.11
N THR A 209 15.19 14.54 -4.48
CA THR A 209 15.14 13.34 -3.64
C THR A 209 15.69 12.14 -4.41
N PRO A 210 16.40 11.21 -3.75
CA PRO A 210 16.79 9.97 -4.39
C PRO A 210 15.59 9.20 -4.95
N ASN A 211 15.77 8.56 -6.12
CA ASN A 211 14.76 7.72 -6.74
C ASN A 211 14.69 6.34 -6.06
N PHE A 212 14.18 6.29 -4.83
CA PHE A 212 14.12 5.04 -4.07
C PHE A 212 13.27 3.97 -4.76
N ILE A 213 13.74 2.72 -4.67
CA ILE A 213 12.92 1.54 -4.97
C ILE A 213 12.55 0.92 -3.62
N LEU A 214 11.26 0.93 -3.30
CA LEU A 214 10.72 0.42 -2.05
C LEU A 214 10.28 -1.02 -2.22
N LEU A 215 10.70 -1.91 -1.33
CA LEU A 215 10.25 -3.29 -1.30
C LEU A 215 9.21 -3.48 -0.20
N ARG A 216 8.22 -4.33 -0.48
CA ARG A 216 7.20 -4.68 0.52
C ARG A 216 7.82 -5.49 1.67
N ASN A 217 7.39 -5.19 2.90
CA ASN A 217 7.85 -5.86 4.11
C ASN A 217 7.70 -7.41 4.03
N LYS A 218 8.82 -8.11 4.31
CA LYS A 218 8.98 -9.57 4.20
C LYS A 218 8.83 -10.34 5.51
N ASP A 219 8.29 -9.78 6.59
CA ASP A 219 8.26 -10.46 7.90
C ASP A 219 7.73 -11.91 7.82
N VAL A 220 8.66 -12.85 7.75
CA VAL A 220 8.40 -14.28 7.53
C VAL A 220 7.72 -14.86 8.76
N ALA A 221 8.03 -14.35 9.97
CA ALA A 221 7.41 -14.84 11.20
C ALA A 221 5.93 -14.44 11.24
N ARG A 222 5.61 -13.19 10.90
CA ARG A 222 4.23 -12.72 10.76
C ARG A 222 3.48 -13.52 9.69
N LYS A 223 4.05 -13.68 8.49
CA LYS A 223 3.44 -14.48 7.40
C LYS A 223 3.20 -15.93 7.83
N ALA A 224 4.12 -16.54 8.56
CA ALA A 224 3.97 -17.91 9.08
C ALA A 224 2.83 -18.01 10.10
N LYS A 225 2.75 -17.07 11.04
CA LYS A 225 1.65 -17.01 12.01
C LYS A 225 0.30 -16.88 11.30
N GLU A 226 0.19 -15.94 10.36
CA GLU A 226 -1.04 -15.72 9.59
C GLU A 226 -1.46 -16.97 8.78
N ALA A 227 -0.51 -17.66 8.17
CA ALA A 227 -0.78 -18.89 7.42
C ALA A 227 -1.26 -20.03 8.34
N ILE A 228 -0.66 -20.17 9.52
CA ILE A 228 -1.10 -21.15 10.53
C ILE A 228 -2.51 -20.82 11.03
N ASP A 229 -2.79 -19.54 11.32
CA ASP A 229 -4.10 -19.09 11.77
C ASP A 229 -5.17 -19.33 10.69
N ARG A 230 -4.85 -19.09 9.41
CA ARG A 230 -5.74 -19.43 8.28
C ARG A 230 -5.99 -20.93 8.17
N LEU A 231 -4.94 -21.76 8.29
CA LEU A 231 -5.09 -23.22 8.26
C LEU A 231 -6.08 -23.68 9.35
N LYS A 232 -5.91 -23.21 10.59
CA LYS A 232 -6.82 -23.50 11.70
C LYS A 232 -8.26 -23.06 11.43
N LYS A 233 -8.44 -21.86 10.84
CA LYS A 233 -9.78 -21.35 10.47
C LYS A 233 -10.42 -22.14 9.32
N SER A 234 -9.63 -22.62 8.36
CA SER A 234 -10.13 -23.36 7.18
C SER A 234 -10.71 -24.74 7.50
N GLN A 235 -10.36 -25.30 8.67
CA GLN A 235 -10.93 -26.57 9.16
C GLN A 235 -12.39 -26.44 9.62
N ILE A 236 -12.91 -25.21 9.77
CA ILE A 236 -14.31 -24.93 10.07
C ILE A 236 -15.10 -24.96 8.76
N LYS A 237 -15.74 -26.09 8.46
CA LYS A 237 -16.61 -26.25 7.29
C LYS A 237 -17.84 -25.35 7.41
N SER A 238 -17.91 -24.26 6.64
CA SER A 238 -19.19 -23.60 6.34
C SER A 238 -19.61 -23.94 4.92
N LYS A 239 -20.77 -24.59 4.77
CA LYS A 239 -21.45 -24.76 3.49
C LYS A 239 -22.02 -23.38 3.12
N LEU A 240 -21.31 -22.62 2.28
CA LEU A 240 -21.86 -21.38 1.74
C LEU A 240 -22.66 -21.71 0.49
N ASP A 241 -23.89 -21.18 0.40
CA ASP A 241 -24.66 -21.19 -0.82
C ASP A 241 -24.25 -19.99 -1.70
N PHE A 242 -23.77 -20.30 -2.91
CA PHE A 242 -23.22 -19.34 -3.86
C PHE A 242 -24.30 -18.59 -4.66
N GLN A 243 -25.58 -18.93 -4.47
CA GLN A 243 -26.71 -18.42 -5.25
C GLN A 243 -27.34 -17.13 -4.69
N SER A 244 -26.82 -16.58 -3.58
CA SER A 244 -27.41 -15.42 -2.89
C SER A 244 -27.00 -14.07 -3.49
N ASN A 245 -27.89 -13.08 -3.42
CA ASN A 245 -27.59 -11.67 -3.73
C ASN A 245 -26.38 -11.15 -2.91
N LEU A 246 -25.26 -10.85 -3.57
CA LEU A 246 -24.00 -10.46 -2.93
C LEU A 246 -24.07 -9.09 -2.26
N LEU A 247 -24.95 -8.19 -2.70
CA LEU A 247 -25.10 -6.86 -2.10
C LEU A 247 -25.44 -6.95 -0.60
N LEU A 248 -26.22 -7.95 -0.21
CA LEU A 248 -26.59 -8.18 1.20
C LEU A 248 -25.40 -8.61 2.08
N ARG A 249 -24.32 -9.09 1.46
CA ARG A 249 -23.07 -9.48 2.12
C ARG A 249 -22.04 -8.35 2.12
N GLN A 250 -22.20 -7.34 1.28
CA GLN A 250 -21.37 -6.14 1.23
C GLN A 250 -21.71 -5.18 2.39
N TRP A 251 -21.44 -5.61 3.62
CA TRP A 251 -21.78 -4.86 4.84
C TRP A 251 -21.18 -3.46 4.89
N HIS A 252 -20.07 -3.24 4.19
CA HIS A 252 -19.44 -1.92 4.03
C HIS A 252 -20.35 -0.91 3.32
N LEU A 253 -21.20 -1.37 2.39
CA LEU A 253 -22.20 -0.57 1.71
C LEU A 253 -23.43 -0.36 2.59
N GLN A 254 -23.90 -1.44 3.23
CA GLN A 254 -25.08 -1.46 4.09
C GLN A 254 -24.97 -2.60 5.11
N SER A 255 -24.73 -2.28 6.38
CA SER A 255 -24.38 -3.30 7.39
C SER A 255 -25.56 -4.11 7.92
N ASN A 256 -26.76 -3.53 7.90
CA ASN A 256 -27.90 -4.06 8.65
C ASN A 256 -28.33 -5.48 8.22
N PRO A 257 -28.46 -5.83 6.93
CA PRO A 257 -28.87 -7.17 6.51
C PRO A 257 -27.98 -8.26 7.09
N LEU A 258 -26.67 -8.14 6.91
CA LEU A 258 -25.71 -9.12 7.42
C LEU A 258 -25.68 -9.14 8.95
N ARG A 259 -25.64 -7.97 9.61
CA ARG A 259 -25.55 -7.90 11.06
C ARG A 259 -26.78 -8.46 11.78
N VAL A 260 -27.98 -8.17 11.29
CA VAL A 260 -29.23 -8.75 11.85
C VAL A 260 -29.24 -10.28 11.71
N CYS A 261 -28.66 -10.82 10.64
CA CYS A 261 -28.55 -12.26 10.48
C CYS A 261 -27.48 -12.88 11.38
N LEU A 262 -26.38 -12.16 11.62
CA LEU A 262 -25.32 -12.60 12.54
C LEU A 262 -25.75 -12.57 14.01
N THR A 263 -26.63 -11.66 14.43
CA THR A 263 -27.13 -11.62 15.83
C THR A 263 -28.07 -12.76 16.19
N LYS A 264 -28.71 -13.39 15.20
CA LYS A 264 -29.63 -14.51 15.44
C LYS A 264 -28.92 -15.85 15.67
N PHE A 265 -27.58 -15.88 15.57
CA PHE A 265 -26.75 -17.10 15.70
C PHE A 265 -27.30 -18.29 14.91
N THR A 266 -27.90 -18.03 13.74
CA THR A 266 -28.39 -19.12 12.88
C THR A 266 -27.20 -19.73 12.16
N ASP A 267 -27.07 -21.05 12.19
CA ASP A 267 -26.07 -21.79 11.39
C ASP A 267 -26.19 -21.50 9.88
N ASP A 268 -27.35 -20.99 9.45
CA ASP A 268 -27.68 -20.66 8.07
C ASP A 268 -27.95 -19.16 7.89
N VAL A 269 -26.87 -18.36 7.89
CA VAL A 269 -26.88 -16.93 7.54
C VAL A 269 -27.49 -16.70 6.15
N ASP A 270 -27.32 -17.65 5.23
CA ASP A 270 -27.77 -17.54 3.84
C ASP A 270 -29.30 -17.60 3.76
N LYS A 271 -29.92 -18.52 4.50
CA LYS A 271 -31.38 -18.57 4.70
C LYS A 271 -31.92 -17.34 5.43
N CYS A 272 -31.15 -16.73 6.33
CA CYS A 272 -31.57 -15.47 6.93
C CYS A 272 -31.54 -14.32 5.92
N LEU A 273 -30.48 -14.19 5.13
CA LEU A 273 -30.32 -13.16 4.11
C LEU A 273 -31.38 -13.28 3.01
N SER A 274 -31.70 -14.51 2.57
CA SER A 274 -32.75 -14.74 1.58
C SER A 274 -34.13 -14.32 2.09
N LYS A 275 -34.42 -14.53 3.38
CA LYS A 275 -35.65 -14.04 4.04
C LYS A 275 -35.67 -12.53 4.28
N ALA A 276 -34.50 -11.93 4.53
CA ALA A 276 -34.37 -10.49 4.75
C ALA A 276 -34.75 -9.65 3.52
N LEU A 277 -34.71 -10.23 2.32
CA LEU A 277 -35.26 -9.63 1.10
C LEU A 277 -36.78 -9.39 1.18
N TYR A 278 -37.51 -10.19 1.97
CA TYR A 278 -38.97 -10.23 1.97
C TYR A 278 -39.64 -9.72 3.26
N LYS A 279 -38.90 -9.52 4.35
CA LYS A 279 -39.46 -9.03 5.64
C LYS A 279 -38.61 -7.91 6.24
N LYS A 280 -39.24 -6.77 6.58
CA LYS A 280 -38.66 -5.75 7.47
C LYS A 280 -38.45 -6.38 8.86
N SER A 281 -37.21 -6.53 9.30
CA SER A 281 -36.92 -6.88 10.69
C SER A 281 -37.22 -5.70 11.61
N GLY A 282 -37.86 -5.94 12.76
CA GLY A 282 -38.07 -4.92 13.80
C GLY A 282 -36.82 -4.55 14.61
N LEU A 283 -35.71 -5.26 14.42
CA LEU A 283 -34.44 -4.97 15.09
C LEU A 283 -33.66 -3.88 14.34
N SER A 284 -33.46 -2.72 14.97
CA SER A 284 -32.65 -1.62 14.44
C SER A 284 -31.26 -1.65 15.09
N LEU A 285 -30.22 -1.94 14.31
CA LEU A 285 -28.82 -1.85 14.74
C LEU A 285 -28.19 -0.55 14.20
N PRO A 286 -27.22 0.05 14.93
CA PRO A 286 -26.43 1.16 14.39
C PRO A 286 -25.79 0.77 13.07
N ASN A 287 -25.82 1.63 12.05
CA ASN A 287 -25.27 1.30 10.74
C ASN A 287 -23.75 1.49 10.74
N THR A 288 -23.01 0.38 10.74
CA THR A 288 -21.54 0.38 10.68
C THR A 288 -21.00 0.35 9.26
N GLY A 289 -21.88 0.34 8.25
CA GLY A 289 -21.57 0.60 6.85
C GLY A 289 -21.82 2.07 6.48
N ILE A 290 -21.72 2.40 5.19
CA ILE A 290 -21.76 3.79 4.71
C ILE A 290 -23.13 4.27 4.20
N ARG A 291 -24.15 3.41 4.22
CA ARG A 291 -25.50 3.73 3.69
C ARG A 291 -25.51 4.04 2.18
N ALA A 292 -24.77 3.25 1.40
CA ALA A 292 -24.64 3.45 -0.04
C ALA A 292 -25.97 3.22 -0.78
N THR A 293 -26.75 2.20 -0.35
CA THR A 293 -28.02 1.85 -1.01
C THR A 293 -29.05 2.97 -0.89
N GLU A 294 -29.07 3.71 0.21
CA GLU A 294 -29.90 4.91 0.36
C GLU A 294 -29.38 6.11 -0.44
N ALA A 295 -28.07 6.19 -0.67
CA ALA A 295 -27.46 7.22 -1.51
C ALA A 295 -27.82 7.02 -2.99
N TRP A 296 -27.75 5.80 -3.51
CA TRP A 296 -28.06 5.51 -4.93
C TRP A 296 -29.50 5.86 -5.32
N ARG A 297 -30.47 5.62 -4.43
CA ARG A 297 -31.88 5.97 -4.67
C ARG A 297 -32.11 7.46 -4.97
N ASN A 298 -31.18 8.31 -4.54
CA ASN A 298 -31.31 9.76 -4.61
C ASN A 298 -30.09 10.42 -5.25
N SER A 299 -29.32 9.70 -6.07
CA SER A 299 -28.12 10.25 -6.74
C SER A 299 -27.95 9.71 -8.15
N LYS A 300 -27.05 10.32 -8.89
CA LYS A 300 -26.56 9.84 -10.19
C LYS A 300 -25.52 8.72 -10.04
N ALA A 301 -25.35 8.16 -8.84
CA ALA A 301 -24.49 7.03 -8.54
C ALA A 301 -23.01 7.19 -9.02
N GLY A 302 -22.51 8.42 -9.11
CA GLY A 302 -21.15 8.73 -9.56
C GLY A 302 -20.98 8.93 -11.06
N LYS A 303 -22.08 8.98 -11.83
CA LYS A 303 -22.06 9.17 -13.29
C LYS A 303 -21.25 10.41 -13.68
N GLY A 304 -20.34 10.24 -14.64
CA GLY A 304 -19.51 11.32 -15.18
C GLY A 304 -18.36 11.75 -14.26
N VAL A 305 -18.01 10.93 -13.27
CA VAL A 305 -16.84 11.14 -12.42
C VAL A 305 -15.76 10.12 -12.79
N VAL A 306 -14.52 10.59 -12.95
CA VAL A 306 -13.37 9.73 -13.20
C VAL A 306 -12.57 9.54 -11.90
N VAL A 307 -12.44 8.30 -11.45
CA VAL A 307 -11.63 7.92 -10.29
C VAL A 307 -10.39 7.19 -10.77
N ALA A 308 -9.22 7.80 -10.61
CA ALA A 308 -7.95 7.15 -10.85
C ALA A 308 -7.59 6.22 -9.69
N VAL A 309 -7.26 4.98 -10.02
CA VAL A 309 -6.77 3.98 -9.07
C VAL A 309 -5.29 3.78 -9.36
N LEU A 310 -4.45 4.38 -8.52
CA LEU A 310 -3.00 4.15 -8.54
C LEU A 310 -2.71 2.95 -7.64
N ASP A 311 -2.37 1.82 -8.23
CA ASP A 311 -2.19 0.56 -7.51
C ASP A 311 -1.36 -0.45 -8.34
N SER A 312 -1.41 -1.72 -7.98
CA SER A 312 -0.96 -2.89 -8.76
C SER A 312 -2.06 -3.35 -9.74
N LEU A 313 -1.85 -4.48 -10.44
CA LEU A 313 -2.69 -5.00 -11.53
C LEU A 313 -4.21 -4.74 -11.37
N ILE A 314 -4.78 -4.14 -12.41
CA ILE A 314 -6.19 -3.78 -12.52
C ILE A 314 -6.80 -4.53 -13.70
N GLN A 315 -7.45 -5.65 -13.39
CA GLN A 315 -8.14 -6.52 -14.32
C GLN A 315 -9.47 -5.88 -14.77
N TRP A 316 -9.39 -4.78 -15.49
CA TRP A 316 -10.55 -3.93 -15.84
C TRP A 316 -11.58 -4.62 -16.74
N ASN A 317 -11.24 -5.74 -17.39
CA ASN A 317 -12.18 -6.59 -18.13
C ASN A 317 -12.93 -7.60 -17.23
N HIS A 318 -12.81 -7.50 -15.91
CA HIS A 318 -13.66 -8.23 -14.98
C HIS A 318 -15.14 -7.91 -15.29
N PRO A 319 -16.08 -8.89 -15.25
CA PRO A 319 -17.48 -8.67 -15.63
C PRO A 319 -18.17 -7.52 -14.88
N ASP A 320 -17.82 -7.35 -13.60
CA ASP A 320 -18.38 -6.28 -12.76
C ASP A 320 -17.63 -4.94 -12.91
N LEU A 321 -16.56 -4.85 -13.70
CA LEU A 321 -15.80 -3.61 -13.93
C LEU A 321 -15.84 -3.11 -15.38
N VAL A 322 -16.03 -4.00 -16.35
CA VAL A 322 -15.87 -3.73 -17.79
C VAL A 322 -16.69 -2.54 -18.30
N ASN A 323 -17.84 -2.26 -17.70
CA ASN A 323 -18.73 -1.15 -18.08
C ASN A 323 -18.30 0.20 -17.49
N ASN A 324 -17.41 0.19 -16.51
CA ASN A 324 -17.00 1.35 -15.72
C ASN A 324 -15.51 1.68 -15.90
N VAL A 325 -14.91 1.29 -17.02
CA VAL A 325 -13.50 1.60 -17.30
C VAL A 325 -13.40 2.93 -18.05
N TYR A 326 -12.49 3.78 -17.62
CA TYR A 326 -12.11 4.99 -18.35
C TYR A 326 -11.63 4.64 -19.75
N LYS A 327 -11.94 5.50 -20.73
CA LYS A 327 -11.41 5.40 -22.08
C LYS A 327 -10.73 6.71 -22.45
N SER A 328 -9.45 6.65 -22.80
CA SER A 328 -8.67 7.77 -23.29
C SER A 328 -9.26 8.21 -24.64
N GLY A 329 -9.90 9.37 -24.67
CA GLY A 329 -10.33 10.02 -25.91
C GLY A 329 -9.16 10.56 -26.74
N ASP A 330 -9.43 11.59 -27.55
CA ASP A 330 -8.41 12.33 -28.29
C ASP A 330 -7.74 13.36 -27.37
N ILE A 331 -6.68 12.93 -26.69
CA ILE A 331 -5.93 13.74 -25.73
C ILE A 331 -4.54 14.04 -26.31
N LYS A 332 -4.11 15.30 -26.22
CA LYS A 332 -2.93 15.85 -26.91
C LYS A 332 -1.61 15.11 -26.63
N ASP A 333 -1.43 14.56 -25.43
CA ASP A 333 -0.20 13.91 -24.97
C ASP A 333 -0.37 12.40 -24.73
N LYS A 334 -1.38 11.79 -25.37
CA LYS A 334 -1.68 10.36 -25.31
C LYS A 334 -0.44 9.51 -25.57
N ARG A 335 -0.19 8.51 -24.72
CA ARG A 335 0.90 7.55 -24.94
C ARG A 335 0.53 6.58 -26.06
N ARG A 336 1.53 6.00 -26.73
CA ARG A 336 1.30 5.03 -27.81
C ARG A 336 0.57 3.81 -27.24
N GLY A 337 -0.57 3.46 -27.82
CA GLY A 337 -1.39 2.34 -27.37
C GLY A 337 -2.26 2.62 -26.14
N GLU A 338 -2.23 3.83 -25.58
CA GLU A 338 -3.01 4.18 -24.40
C GLU A 338 -4.52 4.16 -24.70
N ILE A 339 -5.26 3.23 -24.09
CA ILE A 339 -6.70 3.11 -24.30
C ILE A 339 -7.47 3.30 -23.00
N ASN A 340 -7.13 2.56 -21.95
CA ASN A 340 -7.90 2.58 -20.70
C ASN A 340 -7.15 3.20 -19.53
N GLY A 341 -5.82 3.22 -19.58
CA GLY A 341 -4.93 3.59 -18.49
C GLY A 341 -3.48 3.39 -18.90
N TRP A 342 -2.58 3.37 -17.92
CA TRP A 342 -1.16 3.13 -18.16
C TRP A 342 -0.52 2.27 -17.08
N ASP A 343 0.34 1.36 -17.52
CA ASP A 343 1.21 0.55 -16.68
C ASP A 343 2.61 1.18 -16.62
N PHE A 344 2.92 1.87 -15.52
CA PHE A 344 4.25 2.43 -15.28
C PHE A 344 5.25 1.37 -14.80
N ALA A 345 4.76 0.24 -14.30
CA ALA A 345 5.60 -0.86 -13.83
C ALA A 345 6.31 -1.56 -15.00
N ASP A 346 5.63 -1.73 -16.14
CA ASP A 346 6.20 -2.33 -17.35
C ASP A 346 6.31 -1.37 -18.56
N ASP A 347 5.90 -0.12 -18.39
CA ASP A 347 5.89 0.95 -19.41
C ASP A 347 5.05 0.60 -20.65
N ASP A 348 3.84 0.11 -20.43
CA ASP A 348 2.88 -0.22 -21.49
C ASP A 348 1.44 0.25 -21.17
N ALA A 349 0.52 -0.01 -22.09
CA ALA A 349 -0.86 0.45 -21.99
C ALA A 349 -1.83 -0.56 -21.34
N ASP A 350 -1.37 -1.76 -20.97
CA ASP A 350 -2.22 -2.80 -20.43
C ASP A 350 -1.97 -3.01 -18.93
N THR A 351 -2.81 -2.41 -18.10
CA THR A 351 -2.74 -2.56 -16.64
C THR A 351 -3.27 -3.89 -16.11
N LYS A 352 -3.73 -4.80 -17.00
CA LYS A 352 -4.12 -6.16 -16.63
C LYS A 352 -2.88 -7.04 -16.57
N MET A 353 -3.06 -8.26 -16.06
CA MET A 353 -1.99 -9.26 -16.19
C MET A 353 -1.70 -9.57 -17.67
N SER A 354 -0.46 -9.32 -18.08
CA SER A 354 0.03 -9.65 -19.42
C SER A 354 0.15 -11.17 -19.62
N GLN A 355 0.24 -11.61 -20.88
CA GLN A 355 0.44 -13.03 -21.19
C GLN A 355 1.78 -13.56 -20.63
N LYS A 356 2.80 -12.70 -20.58
CA LYS A 356 4.12 -13.03 -20.03
C LYS A 356 4.03 -13.26 -18.53
N GLU A 357 3.42 -12.34 -17.79
CA GLU A 357 3.19 -12.51 -16.36
C GLU A 357 2.31 -13.72 -16.06
N PHE A 358 1.25 -13.93 -16.86
CA PHE A 358 0.39 -15.11 -16.72
C PHE A 358 1.16 -16.42 -16.89
N SER A 359 2.10 -16.51 -17.83
CA SER A 359 2.92 -17.71 -18.02
C SER A 359 3.70 -18.11 -16.75
N THR A 360 4.05 -17.13 -15.91
CA THR A 360 4.71 -17.35 -14.61
C THR A 360 3.68 -17.57 -13.50
N PHE A 361 2.82 -16.59 -13.24
CA PHE A 361 1.93 -16.59 -12.08
C PHE A 361 0.75 -17.56 -12.23
N GLY A 362 0.22 -17.73 -13.44
CA GLY A 362 -0.79 -18.72 -13.77
C GLY A 362 -0.28 -20.14 -13.56
N SER A 363 0.97 -20.42 -13.94
CA SER A 363 1.61 -21.73 -13.71
C SER A 363 1.75 -22.04 -12.21
N ILE A 364 2.22 -21.08 -11.41
CA ILE A 364 2.34 -21.23 -9.95
C ILE A 364 0.98 -21.49 -9.29
N PHE A 365 -0.05 -20.75 -9.73
CA PHE A 365 -1.41 -20.97 -9.26
C PHE A 365 -1.90 -22.39 -9.59
N GLN A 366 -1.73 -22.82 -10.84
CA GLN A 366 -2.12 -24.14 -11.31
C GLN A 366 -1.39 -25.26 -10.58
N ASP A 367 -0.09 -25.10 -10.32
CA ASP A 367 0.71 -26.06 -9.57
C ASP A 367 0.18 -26.30 -8.15
N SER A 368 -0.36 -25.24 -7.52
CA SER A 368 -1.00 -25.36 -6.20
C SER A 368 -2.22 -26.30 -6.19
N TYR A 369 -2.77 -26.66 -7.35
CA TYR A 369 -3.85 -27.66 -7.49
C TYR A 369 -3.39 -28.95 -8.16
N ARG A 370 -2.43 -28.88 -9.09
CA ARG A 370 -2.06 -30.01 -9.97
C ARG A 370 -0.94 -30.87 -9.43
N LEU A 371 0.06 -30.28 -8.78
CA LEU A 371 1.23 -31.04 -8.32
C LEU A 371 0.87 -31.89 -7.11
N SER A 372 1.47 -33.08 -7.02
CA SER A 372 1.46 -33.90 -5.80
C SER A 372 2.13 -33.15 -4.65
N ASP A 373 1.90 -33.61 -3.42
CA ASP A 373 2.51 -32.98 -2.24
C ASP A 373 4.04 -33.01 -2.29
N ASP A 374 4.63 -34.08 -2.83
CA ASP A 374 6.08 -34.22 -2.97
C ASP A 374 6.64 -33.32 -4.06
N SER A 375 6.04 -33.30 -5.25
CA SER A 375 6.47 -32.42 -6.35
C SER A 375 6.29 -30.95 -5.99
N LEU A 376 5.27 -30.60 -5.19
CA LEU A 376 5.08 -29.23 -4.72
C LEU A 376 6.18 -28.82 -3.73
N LEU A 377 6.56 -29.70 -2.80
CA LEU A 377 7.67 -29.44 -1.87
C LEU A 377 9.03 -29.44 -2.56
N GLU A 378 9.22 -30.28 -3.57
CA GLU A 378 10.42 -30.27 -4.40
C GLU A 378 10.56 -28.93 -5.11
N LYS A 379 9.48 -28.44 -5.73
CA LYS A 379 9.49 -27.20 -6.49
C LYS A 379 9.53 -25.93 -5.62
N TYR A 380 8.79 -25.92 -4.50
CA TYR A 380 8.55 -24.70 -3.71
C TYR A 380 8.94 -24.81 -2.22
N GLY A 381 9.51 -25.93 -1.79
CA GLY A 381 9.93 -26.14 -0.40
C GLY A 381 11.07 -25.22 0.04
N GLY A 382 11.78 -24.60 -0.92
CA GLY A 382 12.84 -23.64 -0.67
C GLY A 382 12.37 -22.26 -0.18
N ILE A 383 11.10 -21.90 -0.43
CA ILE A 383 10.54 -20.59 -0.04
C ILE A 383 10.79 -20.35 1.46
N PRO A 384 11.27 -19.15 1.89
CA PRO A 384 11.72 -18.94 3.27
C PRO A 384 10.67 -19.28 4.33
N LEU A 385 9.40 -18.99 4.04
CA LEU A 385 8.25 -19.40 4.85
C LEU A 385 8.21 -20.93 5.03
N VAL A 386 8.22 -21.69 3.93
CA VAL A 386 8.09 -23.15 3.94
C VAL A 386 9.31 -23.79 4.59
N ARG A 387 10.51 -23.33 4.23
CA ARG A 387 11.79 -23.77 4.82
C ARG A 387 11.78 -23.60 6.34
N LYS A 388 11.27 -22.47 6.85
CA LYS A 388 11.14 -22.21 8.29
C LYS A 388 10.12 -23.15 8.94
N LEU A 389 8.95 -23.35 8.32
CA LEU A 389 7.93 -24.26 8.82
C LEU A 389 8.43 -25.72 8.85
N LEU A 390 9.13 -26.18 7.82
CA LEU A 390 9.74 -27.51 7.76
C LEU A 390 10.78 -27.70 8.87
N ARG A 391 11.62 -26.69 9.11
CA ARG A 391 12.65 -26.72 10.16
C ARG A 391 12.06 -26.81 11.56
N TYR A 392 11.01 -26.04 11.85
CA TYR A 392 10.43 -25.94 13.19
C TYR A 392 9.18 -26.80 13.41
N LYS A 393 8.87 -27.67 12.44
CA LYS A 393 7.64 -28.46 12.38
C LYS A 393 7.30 -29.20 13.69
N PRO A 394 8.23 -29.94 14.35
CA PRO A 394 7.92 -30.65 15.58
C PRO A 394 7.56 -29.70 16.73
N GLN A 395 8.25 -28.56 16.83
CA GLN A 395 8.04 -27.60 17.93
C GLN A 395 6.70 -26.86 17.83
N ILE A 396 6.19 -26.69 16.60
CA ILE A 396 4.92 -25.98 16.34
C ILE A 396 3.73 -26.93 16.11
N GLY A 397 3.95 -28.25 16.26
CA GLY A 397 2.89 -29.26 16.19
C GLY A 397 2.24 -29.42 14.80
N LEU A 398 2.97 -29.14 13.71
CA LEU A 398 2.44 -29.30 12.35
C LEU A 398 2.85 -30.65 11.73
N SER A 399 2.00 -31.23 10.89
CA SER A 399 2.34 -32.39 10.05
C SER A 399 2.94 -31.95 8.69
N ARG A 400 3.48 -32.88 7.90
CA ARG A 400 4.02 -32.56 6.56
C ARG A 400 2.87 -32.09 5.67
N LYS A 401 1.71 -32.73 5.81
CA LYS A 401 0.48 -32.38 5.11
C LYS A 401 -0.01 -30.98 5.45
N ASP A 402 0.10 -30.56 6.72
CA ASP A 402 -0.25 -29.19 7.12
C ASP A 402 0.65 -28.15 6.45
N ILE A 403 1.96 -28.42 6.37
CA ILE A 403 2.90 -27.53 5.68
C ILE A 403 2.58 -27.44 4.20
N VAL A 404 2.25 -28.56 3.55
CA VAL A 404 1.83 -28.55 2.14
C VAL A 404 0.54 -27.77 1.94
N ALA A 405 -0.44 -27.93 2.84
CA ALA A 405 -1.67 -27.16 2.80
C ALA A 405 -1.40 -25.65 2.95
N ILE A 406 -0.50 -25.26 3.87
CA ILE A 406 -0.03 -23.88 4.03
C ILE A 406 0.66 -23.39 2.77
N LEU A 407 1.52 -24.19 2.14
CA LEU A 407 2.20 -23.82 0.90
C LEU A 407 1.19 -23.61 -0.24
N ARG A 408 0.21 -24.50 -0.41
CA ARG A 408 -0.86 -24.31 -1.42
C ARG A 408 -1.65 -23.02 -1.16
N ASP A 409 -2.04 -22.76 0.09
CA ASP A 409 -2.71 -21.52 0.47
C ASP A 409 -1.84 -20.29 0.21
N TYR A 410 -0.55 -20.34 0.56
CA TYR A 410 0.41 -19.28 0.34
C TYR A 410 0.55 -18.92 -1.14
N LEU A 411 0.77 -19.90 -2.02
CA LEU A 411 0.89 -19.65 -3.47
C LEU A 411 -0.38 -19.02 -4.02
N ARG A 412 -1.55 -19.54 -3.65
CA ARG A 412 -2.84 -19.00 -4.08
C ARG A 412 -3.08 -17.59 -3.57
N TYR A 413 -2.75 -17.33 -2.30
CA TYR A 413 -2.90 -16.04 -1.65
C TYR A 413 -2.01 -14.98 -2.29
N GLU A 414 -0.74 -15.28 -2.52
CA GLU A 414 0.21 -14.33 -3.12
C GLU A 414 -0.13 -14.04 -4.59
N VAL A 415 -0.50 -15.05 -5.40
CA VAL A 415 -0.99 -14.82 -6.77
C VAL A 415 -2.26 -13.98 -6.78
N THR A 416 -3.19 -14.26 -5.87
CA THR A 416 -4.43 -13.46 -5.75
C THR A 416 -4.09 -12.02 -5.38
N GLY A 417 -3.15 -11.81 -4.45
CA GLY A 417 -2.71 -10.49 -4.01
C GLY A 417 -2.09 -9.60 -5.08
N LEU A 418 -1.67 -10.16 -6.23
CA LEU A 418 -1.20 -9.37 -7.39
C LEU A 418 -2.28 -8.43 -7.93
N PHE A 419 -3.55 -8.81 -7.76
CA PHE A 419 -4.72 -8.08 -8.27
C PHE A 419 -5.26 -7.06 -7.26
N HIS A 420 -4.43 -6.54 -6.36
CA HIS A 420 -4.88 -5.61 -5.31
C HIS A 420 -5.56 -4.37 -5.91
N GLY A 421 -5.07 -3.82 -7.02
CA GLY A 421 -5.75 -2.72 -7.73
C GLY A 421 -7.12 -3.09 -8.28
N THR A 422 -7.31 -4.34 -8.71
CA THR A 422 -8.62 -4.87 -9.11
C THR A 422 -9.59 -4.87 -7.93
N PHE A 423 -9.13 -5.25 -6.73
CA PHE A 423 -9.96 -5.30 -5.52
C PHE A 423 -10.41 -3.89 -5.13
N VAL A 424 -9.49 -2.94 -5.22
CA VAL A 424 -9.70 -1.51 -4.95
C VAL A 424 -10.71 -0.93 -5.95
N ALA A 425 -10.54 -1.19 -7.25
CA ALA A 425 -11.47 -0.75 -8.29
C ALA A 425 -12.89 -1.29 -8.06
N GLY A 426 -13.02 -2.56 -7.64
CA GLY A 426 -14.32 -3.18 -7.29
C GLY A 426 -15.05 -2.47 -6.16
N VAL A 427 -14.33 -2.08 -5.09
CA VAL A 427 -14.93 -1.33 -3.98
C VAL A 427 -15.45 0.03 -4.47
N ILE A 428 -14.75 0.69 -5.38
CA ILE A 428 -15.15 2.00 -5.90
C ILE A 428 -16.35 1.86 -6.83
N ALA A 429 -16.26 1.03 -7.88
CA ALA A 429 -17.17 1.10 -9.02
C ALA A 429 -17.55 -0.26 -9.62
N ALA A 430 -17.57 -1.36 -8.84
CA ALA A 430 -18.23 -2.57 -9.34
C ALA A 430 -19.69 -2.26 -9.75
N ASN A 431 -20.10 -2.75 -10.90
CA ASN A 431 -21.43 -2.54 -11.46
C ASN A 431 -21.79 -3.75 -12.30
N SER A 432 -22.12 -4.84 -11.61
CA SER A 432 -22.43 -6.09 -12.28
C SER A 432 -23.70 -5.95 -13.14
N PRO A 433 -23.68 -6.44 -14.40
CA PRO A 433 -24.90 -6.62 -15.18
C PRO A 433 -25.75 -7.79 -14.65
N GLU A 434 -25.17 -8.69 -13.84
CA GLU A 434 -25.88 -9.80 -13.22
C GLU A 434 -26.58 -9.34 -11.93
N ILE A 435 -27.83 -9.79 -11.72
CA ILE A 435 -28.63 -9.42 -10.53
C ILE A 435 -27.98 -9.83 -9.19
N ASN A 436 -27.03 -10.77 -9.24
CA ASN A 436 -26.32 -11.31 -8.09
C ASN A 436 -24.84 -10.91 -8.01
N GLY A 437 -24.33 -10.07 -8.92
CA GLY A 437 -22.93 -9.65 -8.85
C GLY A 437 -22.69 -8.53 -7.82
N LEU A 438 -21.46 -8.00 -7.80
CA LEU A 438 -21.08 -6.97 -6.84
C LEU A 438 -21.52 -5.57 -7.28
N SER A 439 -21.69 -4.70 -6.29
CA SER A 439 -21.81 -3.25 -6.47
C SER A 439 -20.65 -2.54 -5.77
N GLY A 440 -20.09 -1.51 -6.39
CA GLY A 440 -19.16 -0.58 -5.77
C GLY A 440 -19.93 0.55 -5.11
N VAL A 441 -19.22 1.42 -4.39
CA VAL A 441 -19.84 2.60 -3.75
C VAL A 441 -20.43 3.57 -4.78
N ALA A 442 -19.74 3.79 -5.91
CA ALA A 442 -20.15 4.63 -7.02
C ALA A 442 -20.24 3.81 -8.32
N PRO A 443 -21.31 3.00 -8.50
CA PRO A 443 -21.42 2.05 -9.60
C PRO A 443 -21.59 2.69 -10.99
N GLN A 444 -21.62 4.01 -11.12
CA GLN A 444 -21.64 4.72 -12.41
C GLN A 444 -20.39 5.59 -12.62
N ALA A 445 -19.42 5.55 -11.70
CA ALA A 445 -18.13 6.23 -11.89
C ALA A 445 -17.24 5.44 -12.85
N SER A 446 -16.35 6.13 -13.55
CA SER A 446 -15.34 5.51 -14.42
C SER A 446 -14.01 5.35 -13.67
N ILE A 447 -13.40 4.17 -13.75
CA ILE A 447 -12.09 3.85 -13.19
C ILE A 447 -11.01 4.12 -14.23
N LEU A 448 -10.07 5.02 -13.92
CA LEU A 448 -8.82 5.17 -14.65
C LEU A 448 -7.75 4.28 -13.99
N PRO A 449 -7.37 3.14 -14.61
CA PRO A 449 -6.34 2.25 -14.08
C PRO A 449 -4.95 2.85 -14.24
N VAL A 450 -4.16 2.87 -13.16
CA VAL A 450 -2.76 3.29 -13.19
C VAL A 450 -1.93 2.28 -12.40
N ASN A 451 -1.20 1.41 -13.10
CA ASN A 451 -0.34 0.42 -12.44
C ASN A 451 1.04 1.05 -12.12
N ILE A 452 1.47 0.94 -10.87
CA ILE A 452 2.77 1.42 -10.35
C ILE A 452 3.54 0.33 -9.60
N GLY A 453 3.02 -0.89 -9.54
CA GLY A 453 3.58 -2.00 -8.76
C GLY A 453 4.25 -3.06 -9.64
N LYS A 454 5.51 -3.39 -9.34
CA LYS A 454 6.27 -4.46 -10.01
C LYS A 454 6.26 -5.70 -9.14
N THR A 455 5.97 -6.87 -9.72
CA THR A 455 6.04 -8.16 -9.00
C THR A 455 6.92 -9.18 -9.71
N LEU A 456 7.64 -9.97 -8.92
CA LEU A 456 8.40 -11.15 -9.36
C LEU A 456 8.09 -12.36 -8.46
N PHE A 457 8.28 -13.56 -9.00
CA PHE A 457 8.30 -14.79 -8.23
C PHE A 457 9.61 -15.57 -8.41
N HIS A 458 10.07 -16.21 -7.35
CA HIS A 458 11.14 -17.21 -7.38
C HIS A 458 10.79 -18.49 -6.59
N PRO A 459 11.07 -19.69 -7.11
CA PRO A 459 10.78 -20.94 -6.38
C PRO A 459 11.48 -21.08 -5.02
N LEU A 460 12.64 -20.44 -4.82
CA LEU A 460 13.37 -20.45 -3.55
C LEU A 460 13.13 -19.23 -2.66
N TYR A 461 12.57 -18.13 -3.19
CA TYR A 461 12.44 -16.86 -2.44
C TYR A 461 11.00 -16.39 -2.28
N GLY A 462 10.06 -16.94 -3.05
CA GLY A 462 8.66 -16.57 -3.03
C GLY A 462 8.39 -15.34 -3.90
N PHE A 463 7.40 -14.55 -3.50
CA PHE A 463 6.94 -13.36 -4.21
C PHE A 463 7.61 -12.10 -3.70
N GLU A 464 8.02 -11.24 -4.64
CA GLU A 464 8.73 -10.00 -4.41
C GLU A 464 7.98 -8.85 -5.08
N GLN A 465 7.64 -7.81 -4.32
CA GLN A 465 6.90 -6.65 -4.81
C GLN A 465 7.70 -5.38 -4.56
N SER A 466 7.80 -4.53 -5.58
CA SER A 466 8.53 -3.27 -5.50
C SER A 466 7.77 -2.13 -6.17
N ILE A 467 8.01 -0.93 -5.66
CA ILE A 467 7.48 0.33 -6.21
C ILE A 467 8.63 1.31 -6.32
N GLU A 468 8.73 1.96 -7.47
CA GLU A 468 9.70 3.02 -7.73
C GLU A 468 9.05 4.40 -7.52
N MET A 469 9.74 5.33 -6.87
CA MET A 469 9.17 6.65 -6.58
C MET A 469 8.92 7.50 -7.83
N SER A 470 9.69 7.29 -8.90
CA SER A 470 9.45 7.91 -10.21
C SER A 470 8.11 7.47 -10.81
N ASP A 471 7.76 6.18 -10.71
CA ASP A 471 6.50 5.60 -11.21
C ASP A 471 5.29 6.14 -10.44
N VAL A 472 5.39 6.25 -9.10
CA VAL A 472 4.34 6.89 -8.27
C VAL A 472 4.12 8.34 -8.69
N LEU A 473 5.20 9.09 -8.90
CA LEU A 473 5.15 10.49 -9.25
C LEU A 473 4.52 10.71 -10.63
N GLU A 474 4.95 9.93 -11.62
CA GLU A 474 4.36 9.96 -12.96
C GLU A 474 2.92 9.49 -12.98
N GLY A 475 2.56 8.45 -12.22
CA GLY A 475 1.19 7.98 -12.10
C GLY A 475 0.24 9.07 -11.57
N ILE A 476 0.68 9.85 -10.57
CA ILE A 476 -0.10 10.99 -10.05
C ILE A 476 -0.29 12.05 -11.13
N ASP A 477 0.80 12.47 -11.78
CA ASP A 477 0.75 13.53 -12.79
C ASP A 477 0.00 13.09 -14.05
N TYR A 478 0.06 11.80 -14.41
CA TYR A 478 -0.72 11.17 -15.46
C TYR A 478 -2.22 11.20 -15.15
N ALA A 479 -2.62 10.75 -13.97
CA ALA A 479 -4.03 10.77 -13.56
C ALA A 479 -4.61 12.19 -13.61
N VAL A 480 -3.82 13.18 -13.18
CA VAL A 480 -4.17 14.61 -13.31
C VAL A 480 -4.32 15.01 -14.78
N ALA A 481 -3.35 14.65 -15.64
CA ALA A 481 -3.38 14.96 -17.06
C ALA A 481 -4.53 14.27 -17.82
N ARG A 482 -5.09 13.20 -17.27
CA ARG A 482 -6.28 12.50 -17.79
C ARG A 482 -7.61 12.98 -17.20
N GLY A 483 -7.58 14.06 -16.42
CA GLY A 483 -8.77 14.69 -15.89
C GLY A 483 -9.43 13.89 -14.78
N ALA A 484 -8.66 13.10 -14.01
CA ALA A 484 -9.19 12.43 -12.84
C ALA A 484 -9.82 13.44 -11.86
N ASP A 485 -11.03 13.15 -11.41
CA ASP A 485 -11.73 13.91 -10.39
C ASP A 485 -11.29 13.52 -8.97
N VAL A 486 -10.97 12.24 -8.82
CA VAL A 486 -10.53 11.61 -7.58
C VAL A 486 -9.31 10.74 -7.88
N ILE A 487 -8.27 10.85 -7.08
CA ILE A 487 -7.10 9.96 -7.13
C ILE A 487 -7.09 9.15 -5.84
N ASN A 488 -7.31 7.84 -5.95
CA ASN A 488 -7.23 6.89 -4.84
C ASN A 488 -5.84 6.24 -4.80
N MET A 489 -5.19 6.33 -3.65
CA MET A 489 -3.89 5.73 -3.35
C MET A 489 -4.06 4.73 -2.20
N SER A 490 -4.42 3.49 -2.53
CA SER A 490 -4.65 2.40 -1.56
C SER A 490 -3.34 1.76 -1.07
N PHE A 491 -2.29 2.56 -1.00
CA PHE A 491 -0.96 2.21 -0.52
C PHE A 491 -0.48 3.28 0.47
N GLY A 492 0.48 2.89 1.30
CA GLY A 492 1.03 3.76 2.32
C GLY A 492 2.27 3.13 2.94
N GLY A 493 2.76 3.75 4.00
CA GLY A 493 3.97 3.32 4.68
C GLY A 493 5.24 3.63 3.88
N PHE A 494 5.18 4.49 2.86
CA PHE A 494 6.37 4.85 2.08
C PHE A 494 7.29 5.81 2.82
N LEU A 495 8.52 5.93 2.32
CA LEU A 495 9.39 7.05 2.64
C LEU A 495 8.75 8.37 2.18
N PRO A 496 8.68 9.40 3.03
CA PRO A 496 8.15 10.69 2.62
C PRO A 496 9.11 11.39 1.65
N THR A 497 8.68 11.62 0.41
CA THR A 497 9.50 12.33 -0.59
C THR A 497 8.92 13.70 -0.90
N ALA A 498 9.80 14.70 -1.06
CA ALA A 498 9.37 16.07 -1.35
C ALA A 498 8.66 16.15 -2.71
N GLU A 499 9.02 15.30 -3.66
CA GLU A 499 8.60 15.28 -5.05
C GLU A 499 7.15 14.83 -5.16
N VAL A 500 6.81 13.74 -4.48
CA VAL A 500 5.43 13.22 -4.40
C VAL A 500 4.55 14.21 -3.65
N LYS A 501 5.01 14.72 -2.49
CA LYS A 501 4.30 15.80 -1.76
C LYS A 501 4.04 17.01 -2.66
N ASN A 502 5.07 17.51 -3.33
CA ASN A 502 5.00 18.68 -4.20
C ASN A 502 4.14 18.41 -5.45
N SER A 503 4.09 17.17 -5.95
CA SER A 503 3.16 16.78 -7.01
C SER A 503 1.72 16.91 -6.56
N ILE A 504 1.39 16.31 -5.42
CA ILE A 504 0.04 16.35 -4.85
C ILE A 504 -0.37 17.80 -4.61
N ILE A 505 0.47 18.61 -3.94
CA ILE A 505 0.17 20.03 -3.66
C ILE A 505 0.03 20.83 -4.96
N ARG A 506 0.90 20.62 -5.95
CA ARG A 506 0.78 21.31 -7.25
C ARG A 506 -0.51 20.91 -7.96
N ALA A 507 -0.83 19.63 -8.02
CA ALA A 507 -2.05 19.13 -8.63
C ALA A 507 -3.29 19.72 -7.94
N GLN A 508 -3.28 19.77 -6.61
CA GLN A 508 -4.33 20.41 -5.81
C GLN A 508 -4.47 21.91 -6.06
N ASN A 509 -3.37 22.62 -6.36
CA ASN A 509 -3.38 24.05 -6.65
C ASN A 509 -3.83 24.34 -8.09
N LYS A 510 -3.35 23.56 -9.07
CA LYS A 510 -3.72 23.71 -10.49
C LYS A 510 -5.14 23.22 -10.78
N ASN A 511 -5.63 22.25 -10.00
CA ASN A 511 -6.97 21.70 -10.11
C ASN A 511 -7.68 21.86 -8.76
N PRO A 512 -8.41 22.96 -8.51
CA PRO A 512 -9.07 23.20 -7.22
C PRO A 512 -10.15 22.16 -6.89
N ASN A 513 -10.58 21.38 -7.88
CA ASN A 513 -11.64 20.39 -7.75
C ASN A 513 -11.14 18.95 -7.59
N ILE A 514 -9.87 18.64 -7.88
CA ILE A 514 -9.36 17.26 -7.74
C ILE A 514 -9.27 16.87 -6.26
N VAL A 515 -9.66 15.64 -5.93
CA VAL A 515 -9.61 15.11 -4.55
C VAL A 515 -8.62 13.96 -4.49
N PHE A 516 -7.72 13.98 -3.50
CA PHE A 516 -6.80 12.88 -3.22
C PHE A 516 -7.29 12.11 -2.00
N VAL A 517 -7.34 10.79 -2.09
CA VAL A 517 -7.74 9.88 -1.01
C VAL A 517 -6.66 8.83 -0.83
N ALA A 518 -6.23 8.59 0.41
CA ALA A 518 -5.19 7.61 0.69
C ALA A 518 -5.44 6.82 1.98
N ALA A 519 -4.96 5.57 1.97
CA ALA A 519 -5.00 4.68 3.12
C ALA A 519 -4.13 5.22 4.27
N ALA A 520 -4.65 5.18 5.51
CA ALA A 520 -3.93 5.68 6.68
C ALA A 520 -2.68 4.85 7.06
N GLY A 521 -2.61 3.58 6.65
CA GLY A 521 -1.55 2.63 7.02
C GLY A 521 -2.05 1.48 7.90
N ASN A 522 -1.28 0.40 7.98
CA ASN A 522 -1.68 -0.88 8.59
C ASN A 522 -0.71 -1.35 9.70
N GLU A 523 -0.09 -0.40 10.40
CA GLU A 523 0.98 -0.66 11.37
C GLU A 523 0.54 -0.47 12.83
N THR A 524 -0.70 -0.02 13.07
CA THR A 524 -1.19 0.41 14.39
C THR A 524 -0.39 1.60 14.96
N ASP A 525 0.13 2.45 14.07
CA ASP A 525 0.89 3.63 14.43
C ASP A 525 -0.03 4.79 14.87
N LEU A 526 0.53 5.68 15.70
CA LEU A 526 -0.14 6.87 16.27
C LEU A 526 -0.28 8.04 15.29
N GLU A 527 0.19 7.86 14.06
CA GLU A 527 0.12 8.84 12.97
C GLU A 527 -0.18 8.14 11.64
N VAL A 528 -0.83 8.84 10.72
CA VAL A 528 -1.10 8.32 9.38
C VAL A 528 0.16 8.32 8.50
N SER A 529 0.30 7.31 7.64
CA SER A 529 1.49 7.15 6.80
C SER A 529 1.53 8.13 5.62
N PHE A 530 2.71 8.28 5.01
CA PHE A 530 2.84 8.91 3.69
C PHE A 530 2.29 7.99 2.59
N PRO A 531 1.52 8.49 1.58
CA PRO A 531 1.19 9.90 1.31
C PRO A 531 -0.08 10.44 1.99
N ALA A 532 -0.81 9.65 2.78
CA ALA A 532 -2.01 10.11 3.49
C ALA A 532 -1.76 11.32 4.41
N ALA A 533 -0.56 11.44 4.98
CA ALA A 533 -0.15 12.59 5.79
C ALA A 533 0.03 13.91 5.01
N VAL A 534 0.00 13.89 3.67
CA VAL A 534 0.17 15.10 2.87
C VAL A 534 -1.06 16.02 3.02
N LYS A 535 -0.83 17.30 3.29
CA LYS A 535 -1.90 18.30 3.45
C LYS A 535 -2.86 18.28 2.25
N GLY A 536 -4.16 18.24 2.54
CA GLY A 536 -5.22 18.21 1.53
C GLY A 536 -5.54 16.83 0.95
N VAL A 537 -4.78 15.79 1.32
CA VAL A 537 -5.16 14.39 1.10
C VAL A 537 -6.14 13.96 2.19
N ILE A 538 -7.17 13.21 1.82
CA ILE A 538 -8.10 12.59 2.76
C ILE A 538 -7.46 11.30 3.27
N ALA A 539 -6.95 11.31 4.50
CA ALA A 539 -6.41 10.13 5.16
C ALA A 539 -7.53 9.27 5.75
N VAL A 540 -7.61 8.00 5.33
CA VAL A 540 -8.73 7.12 5.68
C VAL A 540 -8.29 5.95 6.53
N GLY A 541 -8.77 5.91 7.78
CA GLY A 541 -8.61 4.78 8.69
C GLY A 541 -9.67 3.69 8.45
N ALA A 542 -9.45 2.50 9.01
CA ALA A 542 -10.32 1.34 8.82
C ALA A 542 -11.13 1.01 10.08
N THR A 543 -12.42 0.69 9.88
CA THR A 543 -13.29 0.11 10.91
C THR A 543 -13.69 -1.32 10.56
N ASN A 544 -14.04 -2.09 11.60
CA ASN A 544 -14.65 -3.41 11.43
C ASN A 544 -16.18 -3.35 11.50
N ILE A 545 -16.82 -4.50 11.26
CA ILE A 545 -18.29 -4.62 11.22
C ILE A 545 -18.98 -4.20 12.52
N ASN A 546 -18.27 -4.18 13.65
CA ASN A 546 -18.80 -3.84 14.97
C ASN A 546 -18.67 -2.35 15.30
N GLY A 547 -18.07 -1.54 14.42
CA GLY A 547 -17.84 -0.12 14.67
C GLY A 547 -16.58 0.17 15.49
N TYR A 548 -15.71 -0.83 15.69
CA TYR A 548 -14.39 -0.61 16.30
C TYR A 548 -13.38 -0.24 15.22
N ARG A 549 -12.31 0.48 15.61
CA ARG A 549 -11.11 0.61 14.78
C ARG A 549 -10.61 -0.79 14.44
N ALA A 550 -10.32 -1.04 13.16
CA ALA A 550 -9.70 -2.29 12.77
C ALA A 550 -8.31 -2.38 13.42
N PRO A 551 -7.90 -3.54 13.97
CA PRO A 551 -6.75 -3.62 14.86
C PRO A 551 -5.46 -3.10 14.22
N TYR A 552 -5.29 -3.29 12.90
CA TYR A 552 -4.14 -2.87 12.12
C TYR A 552 -4.13 -1.37 11.75
N SER A 553 -5.26 -0.66 11.79
CA SER A 553 -5.36 0.69 11.21
C SER A 553 -4.50 1.71 11.98
N ASN A 554 -3.70 2.51 11.28
CA ASN A 554 -3.11 3.70 11.91
C ASN A 554 -4.20 4.69 12.31
N PHE A 555 -3.94 5.52 13.33
CA PHE A 555 -4.88 6.48 13.90
C PHE A 555 -4.15 7.74 14.38
N GLY A 556 -4.87 8.68 15.02
CA GLY A 556 -4.26 9.87 15.60
C GLY A 556 -3.97 10.97 14.59
N ASN A 557 -2.77 11.55 14.66
CA ASN A 557 -2.45 12.78 13.93
C ASN A 557 -2.55 12.59 12.40
N GLY A 558 -3.20 13.55 11.74
CA GLY A 558 -3.43 13.54 10.28
C GLY A 558 -4.64 12.71 9.81
N LEU A 559 -5.28 11.91 10.67
CA LEU A 559 -6.46 11.13 10.29
C LEU A 559 -7.65 12.04 9.94
N THR A 560 -8.27 11.83 8.77
CA THR A 560 -9.40 12.67 8.32
C THR A 560 -10.74 12.08 8.73
N VAL A 561 -10.99 10.84 8.34
CA VAL A 561 -12.24 10.09 8.58
C VAL A 561 -11.91 8.60 8.65
N VAL A 562 -12.89 7.79 9.05
CA VAL A 562 -12.81 6.33 8.92
C VAL A 562 -13.90 5.78 8.00
N ALA A 563 -13.61 4.65 7.40
CA ALA A 563 -14.56 3.88 6.60
C ALA A 563 -14.37 2.38 6.86
N PRO A 564 -15.36 1.53 6.50
CA PRO A 564 -15.25 0.08 6.60
C PRO A 564 -13.99 -0.44 5.88
N GLY A 565 -13.09 -1.09 6.62
CA GLY A 565 -11.86 -1.69 6.07
C GLY A 565 -11.74 -3.19 6.29
N GLY A 566 -12.65 -3.80 7.08
CA GLY A 566 -12.69 -5.26 7.28
C GLY A 566 -11.86 -5.75 8.45
N ASP A 567 -12.31 -6.84 9.08
CA ASP A 567 -11.56 -7.51 10.16
C ASP A 567 -12.03 -8.96 10.30
N SER A 568 -11.19 -9.87 9.80
CA SER A 568 -11.38 -11.32 9.86
C SER A 568 -10.90 -11.96 11.15
N SER A 569 -10.35 -11.17 12.09
CA SER A 569 -9.95 -11.63 13.43
C SER A 569 -11.14 -11.66 14.41
N THR A 570 -12.23 -10.97 14.07
CA THR A 570 -13.48 -11.02 14.85
C THR A 570 -14.10 -12.42 14.90
N LYS A 571 -15.02 -12.64 15.85
CA LYS A 571 -15.75 -13.93 16.01
C LYS A 571 -16.52 -14.38 14.76
N ILE A 572 -16.85 -13.46 13.85
CA ILE A 572 -17.58 -13.78 12.62
C ILE A 572 -16.65 -14.15 11.43
N GLY A 573 -15.34 -14.10 11.64
CA GLY A 573 -14.31 -14.50 10.68
C GLY A 573 -14.37 -13.72 9.37
N LEU A 574 -14.16 -14.41 8.24
CA LEU A 574 -14.16 -13.82 6.90
C LEU A 574 -15.47 -13.12 6.51
N ARG A 575 -16.57 -13.30 7.25
CA ARG A 575 -17.82 -12.53 7.04
C ARG A 575 -17.68 -11.07 7.45
N GLY A 576 -16.70 -10.74 8.30
CA GLY A 576 -16.34 -9.37 8.68
C GLY A 576 -15.35 -8.68 7.74
N ALA A 577 -14.87 -9.37 6.71
CA ALA A 577 -14.00 -8.80 5.68
C ALA A 577 -14.80 -8.00 4.63
N ILE A 578 -14.12 -7.22 3.80
CA ILE A 578 -14.70 -6.50 2.67
C ILE A 578 -14.81 -7.44 1.48
N LEU A 579 -16.03 -7.62 0.96
CA LEU A 579 -16.29 -8.40 -0.25
C LEU A 579 -16.14 -7.51 -1.49
N THR A 580 -15.24 -7.88 -2.41
CA THR A 580 -14.93 -7.13 -3.63
C THR A 580 -14.53 -8.06 -4.79
N THR A 581 -14.31 -7.49 -5.99
CA THR A 581 -13.88 -8.20 -7.21
C THR A 581 -12.53 -8.88 -7.02
N GLY A 582 -12.35 -10.06 -7.62
CA GLY A 582 -11.11 -10.82 -7.66
C GLY A 582 -10.46 -10.79 -9.06
N GLY A 583 -9.28 -11.39 -9.19
CA GLY A 583 -8.54 -11.44 -10.46
C GLY A 583 -8.28 -12.85 -11.01
N THR A 584 -8.39 -13.88 -10.18
CA THR A 584 -8.07 -15.27 -10.54
C THR A 584 -9.26 -16.03 -11.12
N GLY A 585 -10.44 -15.39 -11.23
CA GLY A 585 -11.65 -15.98 -11.82
C GLY A 585 -11.57 -16.29 -13.32
N THR A 586 -10.60 -15.75 -14.05
CA THR A 586 -10.48 -15.92 -15.51
C THR A 586 -10.17 -17.37 -15.90
N ASP A 587 -10.68 -17.83 -17.05
CA ASP A 587 -10.53 -19.22 -17.49
C ASP A 587 -9.08 -19.68 -17.60
N ASN A 588 -8.17 -18.77 -17.94
CA ASN A 588 -6.75 -19.07 -18.07
C ASN A 588 -6.16 -19.66 -16.78
N PHE A 589 -6.48 -19.11 -15.60
CA PHE A 589 -5.99 -19.63 -14.31
C PHE A 589 -6.46 -21.06 -14.02
N TRP A 590 -7.63 -21.43 -14.55
CA TRP A 590 -8.27 -22.72 -14.28
C TRP A 590 -8.01 -23.78 -15.35
N ARG A 591 -7.36 -23.41 -16.46
CA ARG A 591 -7.01 -24.33 -17.53
C ARG A 591 -6.09 -25.45 -17.04
N GLY A 592 -6.47 -26.70 -17.30
CA GLY A 592 -5.72 -27.89 -16.87
C GLY A 592 -5.93 -28.29 -15.41
N ILE A 593 -6.80 -27.61 -14.66
CA ILE A 593 -7.27 -28.03 -13.33
C ILE A 593 -8.54 -28.86 -13.53
N LEU A 594 -8.39 -30.19 -13.50
CA LEU A 594 -9.48 -31.14 -13.78
C LEU A 594 -10.58 -31.13 -12.71
N ILE A 595 -10.20 -30.92 -11.45
CA ILE A 595 -11.11 -30.92 -10.30
C ILE A 595 -11.19 -29.50 -9.74
N GLN A 596 -12.29 -28.82 -10.06
CA GLN A 596 -12.59 -27.51 -9.52
C GLN A 596 -12.94 -27.60 -8.03
N PRO A 597 -12.44 -26.67 -7.18
CA PRO A 597 -12.85 -26.65 -5.78
C PRO A 597 -14.36 -26.42 -5.69
N LYS A 598 -15.00 -27.10 -4.72
CA LYS A 598 -16.44 -26.93 -4.43
C LYS A 598 -16.71 -25.86 -3.37
N SER A 599 -15.65 -25.29 -2.80
CA SER A 599 -15.70 -24.34 -1.69
C SER A 599 -14.71 -23.20 -1.93
N PRO A 600 -14.86 -22.05 -1.23
CA PRO A 600 -13.89 -20.96 -1.29
C PRO A 600 -12.55 -21.40 -0.70
N TRP A 601 -11.48 -20.70 -1.08
CA TRP A 601 -10.11 -20.98 -0.66
C TRP A 601 -9.37 -19.67 -0.37
N GLY A 602 -8.46 -19.67 0.60
CA GLY A 602 -7.72 -18.46 0.98
C GLY A 602 -8.64 -17.25 1.21
N SER A 603 -8.39 -16.17 0.48
CA SER A 603 -9.23 -14.96 0.47
C SER A 603 -10.39 -15.02 -0.53
N SER A 604 -10.50 -16.03 -1.39
CA SER A 604 -11.58 -16.13 -2.37
C SER A 604 -12.94 -16.20 -1.67
N PHE A 605 -13.97 -15.59 -2.25
CA PHE A 605 -15.35 -15.73 -1.82
C PHE A 605 -16.05 -16.87 -2.55
N ASP A 606 -15.85 -16.99 -3.86
CA ASP A 606 -16.32 -18.08 -4.69
C ASP A 606 -15.22 -19.12 -4.91
N ASN A 607 -15.56 -20.22 -5.57
CA ASN A 607 -14.61 -21.29 -5.85
C ASN A 607 -13.57 -20.93 -6.91
N ARG A 608 -13.83 -19.95 -7.78
CA ARG A 608 -12.93 -19.56 -8.87
C ARG A 608 -12.08 -18.32 -8.56
N GLY A 609 -12.39 -17.58 -7.50
CA GLY A 609 -11.73 -16.31 -7.20
C GLY A 609 -12.17 -15.17 -8.13
N LYS A 610 -13.41 -15.24 -8.64
CA LYS A 610 -14.10 -14.08 -9.25
C LYS A 610 -14.29 -12.96 -8.23
N TYR A 611 -14.44 -13.32 -6.96
CA TYR A 611 -14.67 -12.43 -5.83
C TYR A 611 -13.76 -12.80 -4.67
N VAL A 612 -13.37 -11.81 -3.86
CA VAL A 612 -12.47 -11.97 -2.72
C VAL A 612 -12.99 -11.25 -1.48
N ARG A 613 -12.50 -11.70 -0.32
CA ARG A 613 -12.73 -11.15 1.01
C ARG A 613 -11.42 -10.63 1.55
N VAL A 614 -11.34 -9.33 1.78
CA VAL A 614 -10.10 -8.62 2.05
C VAL A 614 -10.23 -7.68 3.25
N GLU A 615 -9.11 -7.31 3.84
CA GLU A 615 -9.03 -6.38 4.97
C GLU A 615 -7.82 -5.46 4.83
N GLY A 616 -7.92 -4.24 5.33
CA GLY A 616 -6.88 -3.22 5.25
C GLY A 616 -7.43 -1.81 5.07
N THR A 617 -6.65 -0.81 5.44
CA THR A 617 -6.95 0.61 5.11
C THR A 617 -6.97 0.84 3.59
N SER A 618 -6.33 -0.05 2.82
CA SER A 618 -6.44 -0.14 1.37
C SER A 618 -7.86 -0.38 0.85
N PHE A 619 -8.79 -0.83 1.69
CA PHE A 619 -10.21 -1.03 1.35
C PHE A 619 -11.15 0.00 2.00
N SER A 620 -10.70 0.73 3.01
CA SER A 620 -11.44 1.90 3.53
C SER A 620 -11.23 3.14 2.66
N SER A 621 -10.01 3.37 2.15
CA SER A 621 -9.70 4.43 1.19
C SER A 621 -10.63 4.44 -0.04
N PRO A 622 -10.80 3.33 -0.79
CA PRO A 622 -11.68 3.30 -1.95
C PRO A 622 -13.15 3.47 -1.61
N VAL A 623 -13.59 3.09 -0.40
CA VAL A 623 -14.95 3.41 0.06
C VAL A 623 -15.15 4.92 0.06
N VAL A 624 -14.20 5.68 0.63
CA VAL A 624 -14.26 7.15 0.64
C VAL A 624 -14.12 7.72 -0.77
N ALA A 625 -13.22 7.21 -1.61
CA ALA A 625 -13.10 7.64 -3.00
C ALA A 625 -14.42 7.49 -3.77
N GLY A 626 -15.14 6.38 -3.54
CA GLY A 626 -16.47 6.18 -4.09
C GLY A 626 -17.52 7.14 -3.54
N ILE A 627 -17.51 7.47 -2.24
CA ILE A 627 -18.41 8.50 -1.68
C ILE A 627 -18.13 9.86 -2.32
N ILE A 628 -16.86 10.23 -2.48
CA ILE A 628 -16.48 11.47 -3.18
C ILE A 628 -16.98 11.44 -4.64
N ALA A 629 -16.93 10.29 -5.30
CA ALA A 629 -17.48 10.16 -6.65
C ALA A 629 -19.02 10.30 -6.67
N LEU A 630 -19.74 9.74 -5.71
CA LEU A 630 -21.19 9.99 -5.55
C LEU A 630 -21.48 11.48 -5.40
N MET A 631 -20.74 12.16 -4.52
CA MET A 631 -20.88 13.59 -4.27
C MET A 631 -20.61 14.43 -5.53
N LYS A 632 -19.53 14.15 -6.25
CA LYS A 632 -19.17 14.86 -7.48
C LYS A 632 -20.12 14.56 -8.65
N GLY A 633 -20.73 13.37 -8.67
CA GLY A 633 -21.73 13.00 -9.68
C GLY A 633 -22.95 13.93 -9.66
N GLU A 634 -23.33 14.43 -8.48
CA GLU A 634 -24.40 15.42 -8.33
C GLU A 634 -24.06 16.79 -8.92
N ASP A 635 -22.77 17.09 -9.05
CA ASP A 635 -22.24 18.36 -9.52
C ASP A 635 -21.46 18.21 -10.84
N PRO A 636 -22.16 17.98 -11.98
CA PRO A 636 -21.50 17.78 -13.28
C PRO A 636 -20.69 19.00 -13.73
N GLN A 637 -21.02 20.19 -13.22
CA GLN A 637 -20.30 21.44 -13.53
C GLN A 637 -19.14 21.72 -12.57
N ARG A 638 -18.92 20.87 -11.56
CA ARG A 638 -17.85 21.00 -10.55
C ARG A 638 -17.83 22.39 -9.88
N ARG A 639 -19.01 22.90 -9.53
CA ARG A 639 -19.22 24.16 -8.81
C ARG A 639 -18.68 24.12 -7.38
N LEU A 640 -18.76 22.97 -6.71
CA LEU A 640 -18.19 22.75 -5.39
C LEU A 640 -16.70 22.45 -5.50
N SER A 641 -15.90 23.22 -4.76
CA SER A 641 -14.45 23.02 -4.72
C SER A 641 -14.06 21.74 -3.97
N ARG A 642 -12.81 21.30 -4.10
CA ARG A 642 -12.24 20.24 -3.23
C ARG A 642 -12.50 20.54 -1.75
N LYS A 643 -12.33 21.79 -1.33
CA LYS A 643 -12.51 22.19 0.08
C LYS A 643 -13.94 22.00 0.54
N ASP A 644 -14.92 22.37 -0.29
CA ASP A 644 -16.34 22.21 0.01
C ASP A 644 -16.70 20.72 0.14
N ILE A 645 -16.24 19.91 -0.81
CA ILE A 645 -16.43 18.46 -0.82
C ILE A 645 -15.82 17.82 0.43
N ILE A 646 -14.59 18.15 0.80
CA ILE A 646 -13.95 17.65 2.03
C ILE A 646 -14.72 18.11 3.28
N ALA A 647 -15.17 19.37 3.31
CA ALA A 647 -15.93 19.90 4.45
C ALA A 647 -17.29 19.21 4.60
N ILE A 648 -17.97 18.89 3.49
CA ILE A 648 -19.21 18.09 3.49
C ILE A 648 -18.92 16.69 4.04
N LEU A 649 -17.89 16.02 3.53
CA LEU A 649 -17.52 14.68 3.97
C LEU A 649 -17.29 14.64 5.49
N LYS A 650 -16.53 15.60 6.03
CA LYS A 650 -16.22 15.69 7.46
C LYS A 650 -17.47 15.93 8.31
N ARG A 651 -18.30 16.93 7.97
CA ARG A 651 -19.47 17.28 8.80
C ARG A 651 -20.61 16.25 8.74
N THR A 652 -20.61 15.40 7.71
CA THR A 652 -21.63 14.36 7.54
C THR A 652 -21.17 12.99 8.02
N ALA A 653 -19.90 12.85 8.40
CA ALA A 653 -19.41 11.73 9.17
C ALA A 653 -19.94 11.78 10.61
N SER A 654 -20.06 10.61 11.26
CA SER A 654 -20.63 10.50 12.60
C SER A 654 -19.92 9.44 13.44
N TYR A 655 -19.97 9.62 14.76
CA TYR A 655 -19.52 8.63 15.75
C TYR A 655 -20.64 7.69 16.22
N ASP A 656 -21.90 7.88 15.82
CA ASP A 656 -23.07 7.14 16.35
C ASP A 656 -22.95 5.61 16.25
N ALA A 657 -22.25 5.12 15.23
CA ALA A 657 -22.03 3.70 14.99
C ALA A 657 -20.63 3.23 15.39
N LEU A 658 -19.85 4.07 16.06
CA LEU A 658 -18.48 3.81 16.46
C LEU A 658 -18.37 3.61 17.96
N SER A 659 -17.34 2.88 18.37
CA SER A 659 -17.08 2.64 19.79
C SER A 659 -15.58 2.47 20.01
N VAL A 660 -15.08 2.96 21.15
CA VAL A 660 -13.68 2.79 21.54
C VAL A 660 -13.59 1.70 22.61
N PRO A 661 -12.87 0.58 22.36
CA PRO A 661 -12.68 -0.46 23.36
C PRO A 661 -11.93 0.05 24.60
N ASN A 662 -12.18 -0.53 25.78
CA ASN A 662 -11.54 -0.10 27.04
C ASN A 662 -10.01 -0.06 26.97
N ARG A 663 -9.37 -1.01 26.28
CA ARG A 663 -7.91 -1.02 26.09
C ARG A 663 -7.42 0.25 25.37
N GLU A 664 -8.15 0.70 24.35
CA GLU A 664 -7.82 1.93 23.62
C GLU A 664 -8.08 3.19 24.45
N LYS A 665 -9.10 3.16 25.33
CA LYS A 665 -9.33 4.23 26.32
C LYS A 665 -8.15 4.41 27.26
N GLU A 666 -7.54 3.32 27.71
CA GLU A 666 -6.34 3.40 28.56
C GLU A 666 -5.12 3.92 27.79
N VAL A 667 -4.93 3.49 26.54
CA VAL A 667 -3.88 4.03 25.66
C VAL A 667 -4.07 5.54 25.46
N TYR A 668 -5.29 5.99 25.21
CA TYR A 668 -5.61 7.39 25.04
C TYR A 668 -5.29 8.21 26.29
N LYS A 669 -5.71 7.76 27.47
CA LYS A 669 -5.39 8.43 28.75
C LYS A 669 -3.87 8.58 28.94
N PHE A 670 -3.12 7.52 28.67
CA PHE A 670 -1.66 7.55 28.78
C PHE A 670 -1.03 8.56 27.81
N LEU A 671 -1.48 8.58 26.56
CA LEU A 671 -0.96 9.50 25.54
C LEU A 671 -1.34 10.96 25.83
N LEU A 672 -2.53 11.20 26.36
CA LEU A 672 -2.97 12.52 26.82
C LEU A 672 -2.08 13.03 27.96
N LEU A 673 -1.83 12.21 28.99
CA LEU A 673 -0.95 12.54 30.11
C LEU A 673 0.51 12.76 29.70
N SER A 674 0.94 12.14 28.60
CA SER A 674 2.29 12.26 28.06
C SER A 674 2.47 13.47 27.12
N GLY A 675 1.41 14.26 26.88
CA GLY A 675 1.45 15.41 25.97
C GLY A 675 1.51 15.03 24.47
N ASN A 676 1.20 13.77 24.13
CA ASN A 676 1.23 13.28 22.74
C ASN A 676 -0.09 13.51 21.99
N ILE A 677 -1.12 14.00 22.68
CA ILE A 677 -2.42 14.34 22.10
C ILE A 677 -2.63 15.84 22.32
N PRO A 678 -2.92 16.63 21.27
CA PRO A 678 -3.22 18.05 21.42
C PRO A 678 -4.45 18.29 22.31
N ASP A 679 -4.42 19.38 23.06
CA ASP A 679 -5.55 19.78 23.91
C ASP A 679 -6.86 19.90 23.11
N GLY A 680 -7.95 19.44 23.70
CA GLY A 680 -9.30 19.53 23.11
C GLY A 680 -9.64 18.48 22.05
N VAL A 681 -8.69 17.61 21.67
CA VAL A 681 -9.01 16.43 20.84
C VAL A 681 -9.76 15.42 21.69
N SER A 682 -10.95 14.97 21.27
CA SER A 682 -11.68 13.91 21.97
C SER A 682 -11.10 12.52 21.69
N ILE A 683 -11.46 11.53 22.50
CA ILE A 683 -11.05 10.14 22.26
C ILE A 683 -11.59 9.60 20.92
N GLU A 684 -12.82 9.94 20.56
CA GLU A 684 -13.41 9.58 19.27
C GLU A 684 -12.68 10.26 18.13
N GLN A 685 -12.36 11.56 18.26
CA GLN A 685 -11.59 12.30 17.25
C GLN A 685 -10.21 11.68 17.03
N TYR A 686 -9.55 11.27 18.10
CA TYR A 686 -8.22 10.68 18.04
C TYR A 686 -8.21 9.33 17.28
N PHE A 687 -9.17 8.44 17.56
CA PHE A 687 -9.22 7.12 16.90
C PHE A 687 -9.94 7.11 15.56
N PHE A 688 -10.86 8.06 15.32
CA PHE A 688 -11.77 8.01 14.17
C PHE A 688 -11.78 9.27 13.29
N GLY A 689 -10.93 10.26 13.57
CA GLY A 689 -10.93 11.53 12.83
C GLY A 689 -12.30 12.21 12.98
N ASN A 690 -12.96 12.57 11.88
CA ASN A 690 -14.31 13.14 11.93
C ASN A 690 -15.44 12.08 12.05
N GLY A 691 -15.10 10.80 12.19
CA GLY A 691 -16.04 9.70 12.35
C GLY A 691 -16.22 8.85 11.09
N LEU A 692 -17.23 7.99 11.12
CA LEU A 692 -17.59 7.08 10.04
C LEU A 692 -18.30 7.86 8.93
N VAL A 693 -17.78 7.75 7.71
CA VAL A 693 -18.38 8.40 6.52
C VAL A 693 -19.78 7.87 6.21
N ASN A 694 -20.69 8.76 5.78
CA ASN A 694 -22.07 8.44 5.45
C ASN A 694 -22.41 8.96 4.04
N ALA A 695 -22.49 8.04 3.08
CA ALA A 695 -22.73 8.35 1.67
C ALA A 695 -24.07 9.08 1.45
N HIS A 696 -25.12 8.61 2.12
CA HIS A 696 -26.47 9.16 1.97
C HIS A 696 -26.56 10.62 2.43
N THR A 697 -26.04 10.92 3.62
CA THR A 697 -26.06 12.27 4.17
C THR A 697 -25.14 13.20 3.37
N ALA A 698 -23.96 12.73 2.95
CA ALA A 698 -23.02 13.52 2.15
C ALA A 698 -23.62 13.95 0.79
N VAL A 699 -24.26 13.03 0.06
CA VAL A 699 -24.96 13.33 -1.20
C VAL A 699 -26.08 14.34 -1.00
N LYS A 700 -26.94 14.14 -0.01
CA LYS A 700 -28.04 15.07 0.30
C LYS A 700 -27.52 16.48 0.58
N GLU A 701 -26.41 16.57 1.28
CA GLU A 701 -25.79 17.84 1.63
C GLU A 701 -25.20 18.56 0.41
N VAL A 702 -24.58 17.83 -0.53
CA VAL A 702 -24.17 18.38 -1.83
C VAL A 702 -25.37 18.95 -2.59
N GLN A 703 -26.45 18.18 -2.73
CA GLN A 703 -27.66 18.62 -3.42
C GLN A 703 -28.30 19.85 -2.76
N ARG A 704 -28.25 19.93 -1.42
CA ARG A 704 -28.70 21.11 -0.68
C ARG A 704 -27.84 22.33 -0.99
N GLN A 705 -26.52 22.18 -1.03
CA GLN A 705 -25.63 23.29 -1.38
C GLN A 705 -25.80 23.73 -2.84
N LEU A 706 -25.91 22.80 -3.80
CA LEU A 706 -26.12 23.13 -5.21
C LEU A 706 -27.43 23.89 -5.46
N ARG A 707 -28.50 23.59 -4.72
CA ARG A 707 -29.76 24.34 -4.77
C ARG A 707 -29.61 25.81 -4.34
N LYS A 708 -28.59 26.16 -3.57
CA LYS A 708 -28.28 27.56 -3.22
C LYS A 708 -27.56 28.32 -4.33
N TYR A 709 -26.89 27.63 -5.25
CA TYR A 709 -26.24 28.23 -6.42
C TYR A 709 -27.19 28.45 -7.61
N GLY A 710 -28.35 27.79 -7.61
CA GLY A 710 -29.38 27.92 -8.65
C GLY A 710 -30.51 28.88 -8.31
N LYS A 711 -30.47 29.49 -7.12
CA LYS A 711 -31.24 30.68 -6.74
C LYS A 711 -30.27 31.86 -6.77
#